data_AF-C1HAJ7-F1
#
_entry.id   AF-C1HAJ7-F1
#
_cell.length_a   1.000
_cell.length_b   1.000
_cell.length_c   1.000
_cell.angle_alpha   90.00
_cell.angle_beta   90.00
_cell.angle_gamma   90.00
#
_symmetry.space_group_name_H-M   'P 1'
#
loop_
_entity.id
_entity.type
_entity.pdbx_description
1 polymer ?
#
loop_
_entity_poly.entity_id
_entity_poly.type
_entity_poly.pdbx_seq_one_letter_code
_entity_poly.pdbx_strand_id
1 'polypeptide(L)'
;MHELLLFASVPAKQHHDLLQQLSGLTAMQPTRTFERHLIFKAYRKPGFIKTRPGGSQDVQAPEVQRLNKLLNGGLYYTQVVGNVRERDFGSVPPPSSVSASASASQPRADDSAQAQEASSLMNGTAPATVEGGYVAADQQSWRLEFKDTPEAGQRPAVTSRFVGSAKLPSGNILAEMKAWGFDFVSEYVLEGHTFILDDTVLLVHRVLTFPPGNAGCGGGGSEATSTPTSYLPPLDKMVPLDSSGAYVLQASITVKESGNPDMLKTNSQRLLGLKERLKFVVKLEPADRLSLDTRLNAGPVFPYIRSIMTGTKRIIPDGAISPPPSKRTATGAVTNNRTLSDFFTPLSQKKPDITTWRIVNNSCVVGKYHSEQAAEAVKSGSKRRVAAFDLDSTLIATKSGRRFATNENDWKWWNPNVPKKLKELNDEGYLVVVLSNQKGISLKKDLKGGRLESKSLSIFKQKVAAVMQTLNVPFAVYAATENDEFRKPRMGMWREMVDDYDLDVCNSLDLKHSIFVGDAAGREGDHSCVDRDFASNVGILFKTPEEFFLNEDPKPIIRHFDPKAYIVGTSEDIHISFEKKNDPELVIFCGSPGSGKSTFYWRYLEPLGYERVNQDILKSRSNCLKAAREHLKVGNSVAVDNTNADSETRAYWIELAKEFSVPIRCIYLNTPLQICRHNDAVRSANPKMESLNPESRTALPGIAFGDFMRRFREPTLSEGFQDITQVEFKFQGESAAKEVWGQFWV
;
A
#
# COMPACT_ATOMS: atom_id res chain seq x y z
N MET A 1 -10.30 9.49 8.67
CA MET A 1 -10.10 9.53 10.13
C MET A 1 -9.68 8.14 10.60
N HIS A 2 -8.91 8.02 11.67
CA HIS A 2 -8.62 6.74 12.33
C HIS A 2 -9.27 6.70 13.70
N GLU A 3 -9.89 5.58 14.05
CA GLU A 3 -10.53 5.34 15.33
C GLU A 3 -9.68 4.34 16.12
N LEU A 4 -9.27 4.75 17.34
CA LEU A 4 -8.59 3.89 18.31
C LEU A 4 -9.59 3.45 19.37
N LEU A 5 -9.60 2.16 19.70
CA LEU A 5 -10.68 1.52 20.46
C LEU A 5 -10.14 0.56 21.53
N LEU A 6 -10.85 0.52 22.66
CA LEU A 6 -10.79 -0.54 23.66
C LEU A 6 -12.20 -0.88 24.11
N PHE A 7 -12.43 -2.13 24.48
CA PHE A 7 -13.73 -2.67 24.84
C PHE A 7 -13.68 -3.40 26.18
N ALA A 8 -14.83 -3.49 26.86
CA ALA A 8 -15.03 -4.42 27.96
C ALA A 8 -16.48 -4.89 28.00
N SER A 9 -16.70 -6.13 28.40
CA SER A 9 -18.04 -6.64 28.70
C SER A 9 -18.42 -6.26 30.13
N VAL A 10 -19.64 -5.75 30.30
CA VAL A 10 -20.19 -5.28 31.57
C VAL A 10 -21.45 -6.10 31.86
N PRO A 11 -21.41 -7.00 32.87
CA PRO A 11 -22.60 -7.73 33.29
C PRO A 11 -23.75 -6.79 33.66
N ALA A 12 -25.00 -7.15 33.31
CA ALA A 12 -26.18 -6.31 33.58
C ALA A 12 -26.28 -5.84 35.05
N LYS A 13 -25.87 -6.69 36.00
CA LYS A 13 -25.88 -6.38 37.44
C LYS A 13 -24.90 -5.27 37.85
N GLN A 14 -23.81 -5.09 37.11
CA GLN A 14 -22.76 -4.09 37.38
C GLN A 14 -22.98 -2.79 36.59
N HIS A 15 -23.99 -2.74 35.71
CA HIS A 15 -24.25 -1.59 34.84
C HIS A 15 -24.44 -0.30 35.65
N HIS A 16 -25.29 -0.33 36.68
CA HIS A 16 -25.58 0.87 37.48
C HIS A 16 -24.34 1.38 38.24
N ASP A 17 -23.61 0.47 38.89
CA ASP A 17 -22.38 0.80 39.62
C ASP A 17 -21.31 1.39 38.69
N LEU A 18 -21.15 0.82 37.49
CA LEU A 18 -20.22 1.33 36.48
C LEU A 18 -20.61 2.74 36.03
N LEU A 19 -21.90 3.01 35.78
CA LEU A 19 -22.34 4.37 35.42
C LEU A 19 -22.00 5.38 36.51
N GLN A 20 -22.17 5.04 37.79
CA GLN A 20 -21.83 5.92 38.89
C GLN A 20 -20.31 6.17 38.97
N GLN A 21 -19.51 5.11 38.81
CA GLN A 21 -18.04 5.22 38.81
C GLN A 21 -17.52 6.04 37.63
N LEU A 22 -18.08 5.84 36.43
CA LEU A 22 -17.75 6.65 35.26
C LEU A 22 -18.18 8.09 35.46
N SER A 23 -19.36 8.36 36.05
CA SER A 23 -19.80 9.72 36.36
C SER A 23 -18.83 10.45 37.28
N GLY A 24 -18.28 9.74 38.28
CA GLY A 24 -17.24 10.26 39.16
C GLY A 24 -15.91 10.50 38.43
N LEU A 25 -15.51 9.58 37.54
CA LEU A 25 -14.27 9.70 36.77
C LEU A 25 -14.31 10.84 35.74
N THR A 26 -15.43 11.02 35.05
CA THR A 26 -15.58 12.00 33.97
C THR A 26 -16.16 13.33 34.45
N ALA A 27 -16.59 13.41 35.73
CA ALA A 27 -17.33 14.54 36.27
C ALA A 27 -18.55 14.95 35.41
N MET A 28 -19.22 13.96 34.81
CA MET A 28 -20.32 14.14 33.87
C MET A 28 -21.43 13.14 34.16
N GLN A 29 -22.68 13.59 34.09
CA GLN A 29 -23.84 12.68 34.17
C GLN A 29 -23.98 11.88 32.88
N PRO A 30 -24.40 10.59 32.94
CA PRO A 30 -24.56 9.76 31.75
C PRO A 30 -25.61 10.36 30.80
N THR A 31 -25.23 10.62 29.55
CA THR A 31 -26.19 11.03 28.52
C THR A 31 -26.79 9.78 27.88
N ARG A 32 -28.08 9.53 28.11
CA ARG A 32 -28.81 8.41 27.49
C ARG A 32 -28.92 8.62 25.97
N THR A 33 -28.54 7.60 25.21
CA THR A 33 -28.44 7.66 23.75
C THR A 33 -29.15 6.46 23.12
N PHE A 34 -29.96 6.73 22.09
CA PHE A 34 -30.52 5.71 21.22
C PHE A 34 -30.13 6.00 19.77
N GLU A 35 -29.57 5.01 19.09
CA GLU A 35 -29.19 5.11 17.68
C GLU A 35 -29.85 3.96 16.91
N ARG A 36 -30.52 4.28 15.80
CA ARG A 36 -31.02 3.29 14.84
C ARG A 36 -29.98 3.11 13.75
N HIS A 37 -29.61 1.85 13.51
CA HIS A 37 -28.63 1.48 12.51
C HIS A 37 -29.30 0.69 11.39
N LEU A 38 -29.16 1.17 10.16
CA LEU A 38 -29.58 0.48 8.95
C LEU A 38 -28.33 -0.02 8.21
N ILE A 39 -28.25 -1.32 7.95
CA ILE A 39 -27.11 -1.96 7.28
C ILE A 39 -27.42 -2.17 5.80
N PHE A 40 -26.47 -1.81 4.95
CA PHE A 40 -26.56 -1.89 3.51
C PHE A 40 -25.36 -2.64 2.90
N LYS A 41 -25.58 -3.35 1.80
CA LYS A 41 -24.54 -3.98 0.98
C LYS A 41 -24.51 -3.35 -0.41
N ALA A 42 -23.34 -3.11 -0.96
CA ALA A 42 -23.23 -2.63 -2.34
C ALA A 42 -23.60 -3.74 -3.33
N TYR A 43 -24.35 -3.40 -4.38
CA TYR A 43 -24.59 -4.22 -5.55
C TYR A 43 -24.07 -3.49 -6.80
N ARG A 44 -23.52 -4.23 -7.76
CA ARG A 44 -23.06 -3.61 -9.01
C ARG A 44 -24.26 -3.28 -9.89
N LYS A 45 -24.58 -1.98 -10.04
CA LYS A 45 -25.49 -1.49 -11.06
C LYS A 45 -24.86 -1.74 -12.45
N PRO A 46 -25.54 -2.42 -13.39
CA PRO A 46 -25.07 -2.51 -14.77
C PRO A 46 -24.87 -1.10 -15.34
N GLY A 47 -23.68 -0.78 -15.86
CA GLY A 47 -23.39 0.50 -16.52
C GLY A 47 -22.74 1.61 -15.68
N PHE A 48 -22.49 1.41 -14.37
CA PHE A 48 -21.72 2.41 -13.60
C PHE A 48 -20.23 2.33 -13.94
N ILE A 49 -19.82 3.15 -14.91
CA ILE A 49 -18.45 3.31 -15.41
C ILE A 49 -17.61 3.98 -14.32
N LYS A 50 -16.41 3.44 -14.06
CA LYS A 50 -15.39 4.08 -13.21
C LYS A 50 -15.26 5.55 -13.61
N THR A 51 -15.50 6.47 -12.67
CA THR A 51 -15.01 7.83 -12.83
C THR A 51 -13.49 7.74 -13.01
N ARG A 52 -13.00 8.09 -14.21
CA ARG A 52 -11.57 8.35 -14.41
C ARG A 52 -11.20 9.46 -13.43
N PRO A 53 -10.13 9.35 -12.64
CA PRO A 53 -9.49 10.52 -12.06
C PRO A 53 -8.91 11.29 -13.25
N GLY A 54 -9.67 12.27 -13.76
CA GLY A 54 -9.26 13.15 -14.84
C GLY A 54 -8.85 14.49 -14.26
N GLY A 55 -7.74 15.04 -14.76
CA GLY A 55 -7.31 16.42 -14.49
C GLY A 55 -6.23 16.51 -13.41
N SER A 56 -5.07 17.00 -13.82
CA SER A 56 -3.88 17.32 -13.02
C SER A 56 -4.07 18.49 -12.04
N GLN A 57 -5.26 18.68 -11.49
CA GLN A 57 -5.59 19.80 -10.59
C GLN A 57 -6.28 19.41 -9.27
N ASP A 58 -6.72 18.16 -9.08
CA ASP A 58 -7.32 17.70 -7.82
C ASP A 58 -6.79 16.33 -7.38
N VAL A 59 -5.58 16.29 -6.83
CA VAL A 59 -5.02 15.06 -6.23
C VAL A 59 -5.77 14.78 -4.93
N GLN A 60 -6.83 13.96 -4.99
CA GLN A 60 -7.51 13.47 -3.79
C GLN A 60 -6.51 12.77 -2.86
N ALA A 61 -6.56 13.07 -1.56
CA ALA A 61 -5.72 12.43 -0.56
C ALA A 61 -5.77 10.89 -0.68
N PRO A 62 -4.66 10.16 -0.49
CA PRO A 62 -4.59 8.71 -0.68
C PRO A 62 -5.68 7.92 0.07
N GLU A 63 -6.09 8.43 1.23
CA GLU A 63 -7.15 7.88 2.08
C GLU A 63 -8.53 7.97 1.42
N VAL A 64 -8.83 9.07 0.70
CA VAL A 64 -10.08 9.25 -0.04
C VAL A 64 -10.12 8.31 -1.24
N GLN A 65 -9.00 8.15 -1.94
CA GLN A 65 -8.89 7.17 -3.04
C GLN A 65 -9.09 5.73 -2.53
N ARG A 66 -8.52 5.41 -1.37
CA ARG A 66 -8.74 4.11 -0.69
C ARG A 66 -10.21 3.94 -0.34
N LEU A 67 -10.85 4.90 0.32
CA LEU A 67 -12.28 4.85 0.66
C LEU A 67 -13.15 4.64 -0.59
N ASN A 68 -12.92 5.40 -1.66
CA ASN A 68 -13.64 5.25 -2.92
C ASN A 68 -13.46 3.84 -3.53
N LYS A 69 -12.26 3.27 -3.44
CA LYS A 69 -12.01 1.90 -3.91
C LYS A 69 -12.71 0.85 -3.06
N LEU A 70 -12.78 1.04 -1.74
CA LEU A 70 -13.42 0.12 -0.80
C LEU A 70 -14.96 0.15 -0.94
N LEU A 71 -15.57 1.35 -0.99
CA LEU A 71 -17.01 1.52 -1.16
C LEU A 71 -17.51 0.97 -2.50
N ASN A 72 -16.78 1.23 -3.59
CA ASN A 72 -17.15 0.75 -4.94
C ASN A 72 -16.74 -0.71 -5.21
N GLY A 73 -15.99 -1.33 -4.29
CA GLY A 73 -15.46 -2.68 -4.46
C GLY A 73 -16.51 -3.79 -4.37
N GLY A 74 -17.71 -3.50 -3.82
CA GLY A 74 -18.70 -4.54 -3.52
C GLY A 74 -18.25 -5.49 -2.40
N LEU A 75 -17.33 -5.04 -1.53
CA LEU A 75 -16.64 -5.89 -0.57
C LEU A 75 -17.00 -5.59 0.90
N TYR A 76 -17.77 -4.53 1.17
CA TYR A 76 -18.04 -4.07 2.54
C TYR A 76 -19.53 -3.80 2.75
N TYR A 77 -20.01 -4.09 3.95
CA TYR A 77 -21.25 -3.52 4.46
C TYR A 77 -21.00 -2.06 4.87
N THR A 78 -21.99 -1.22 4.62
CA THR A 78 -22.00 0.19 5.03
C THR A 78 -23.26 0.43 5.87
N GLN A 79 -23.20 1.33 6.84
CA GLN A 79 -24.34 1.58 7.71
C GLN A 79 -24.78 3.03 7.63
N VAL A 80 -26.08 3.25 7.84
CA VAL A 80 -26.65 4.58 8.05
C VAL A 80 -27.18 4.63 9.48
N VAL A 81 -26.75 5.63 10.23
CA VAL A 81 -27.03 5.79 11.66
C VAL A 81 -27.90 7.03 11.85
N GLY A 82 -28.99 6.89 12.59
CA GLY A 82 -29.90 7.98 12.93
C GLY A 82 -30.16 8.03 14.43
N ASN A 83 -30.13 9.22 15.01
CA ASN A 83 -30.45 9.40 16.44
C ASN A 83 -31.96 9.27 16.67
N VAL A 84 -32.35 8.50 17.68
CA VAL A 84 -33.74 8.25 18.05
C VAL A 84 -33.99 8.79 19.46
N ARG A 85 -35.19 9.31 19.74
CA ARG A 85 -35.60 9.69 21.10
C ARG A 85 -36.40 8.57 21.72
N GLU A 86 -36.33 8.42 23.04
CA GLU A 86 -37.07 7.37 23.77
C GLU A 86 -38.59 7.41 23.51
N ARG A 87 -39.15 8.60 23.29
CA ARG A 87 -40.57 8.81 22.95
C ARG A 87 -40.98 8.32 21.56
N ASP A 88 -40.04 7.99 20.69
CA ASP A 88 -40.31 7.53 19.32
C ASP A 88 -40.58 6.00 19.28
N PHE A 89 -40.32 5.28 20.38
CA PHE A 89 -40.63 3.85 20.51
C PHE A 89 -42.11 3.64 20.83
N GLY A 90 -42.82 2.84 20.03
CA GLY A 90 -44.23 2.51 20.23
C GLY A 90 -45.23 3.54 19.73
N SER A 91 -44.77 4.69 19.23
CA SER A 91 -45.62 5.66 18.57
C SER A 91 -46.04 5.16 17.18
N VAL A 92 -47.36 5.06 16.97
CA VAL A 92 -47.99 4.68 15.70
C VAL A 92 -48.65 5.93 15.13
N PRO A 93 -48.57 6.20 13.81
CA PRO A 93 -49.35 7.29 13.22
C PRO A 93 -50.86 7.03 13.42
N PRO A 94 -51.69 8.07 13.63
CA PRO A 94 -53.13 7.89 13.69
C PRO A 94 -53.62 7.25 12.38
N PRO A 95 -54.53 6.25 12.42
CA PRO A 95 -55.04 5.61 11.22
C PRO A 95 -55.72 6.66 10.34
N SER A 96 -55.29 6.79 9.09
CA SER A 96 -55.96 7.65 8.11
C SER A 96 -57.40 7.19 7.95
N SER A 97 -58.33 8.10 8.22
CA SER A 97 -59.75 7.91 7.97
C SER A 97 -59.97 7.62 6.49
N VAL A 98 -60.44 6.41 6.24
CA VAL A 98 -61.07 5.99 5.00
C VAL A 98 -62.34 6.81 4.80
N SER A 99 -62.68 7.09 3.54
CA SER A 99 -63.95 7.62 3.02
C SER A 99 -64.16 9.14 3.06
N ALA A 100 -64.09 9.78 1.89
CA ALA A 100 -65.29 10.27 1.21
C ALA A 100 -64.93 10.80 -0.19
N SER A 101 -65.55 10.18 -1.18
CA SER A 101 -65.63 10.57 -2.58
C SER A 101 -66.25 11.96 -2.78
N ALA A 102 -65.67 12.80 -3.63
CA ALA A 102 -66.42 13.75 -4.45
C ALA A 102 -65.62 14.16 -5.68
N SER A 103 -66.19 13.83 -6.84
CA SER A 103 -65.77 14.15 -8.21
C SER A 103 -65.85 15.65 -8.53
N ALA A 104 -64.89 16.18 -9.32
CA ALA A 104 -65.13 16.79 -10.65
C ALA A 104 -64.00 17.73 -11.11
N SER A 105 -63.56 17.50 -12.36
CA SER A 105 -63.05 18.44 -13.39
C SER A 105 -61.72 19.23 -13.23
N GLN A 106 -60.86 19.01 -14.24
CA GLN A 106 -59.62 19.69 -14.71
C GLN A 106 -59.74 21.22 -14.95
N PRO A 107 -58.71 21.99 -15.45
CA PRO A 107 -57.26 21.74 -15.70
C PRO A 107 -56.24 22.87 -15.28
N ARG A 108 -54.93 22.53 -15.31
CA ARG A 108 -53.66 23.26 -15.70
C ARG A 108 -53.47 24.77 -15.36
N ALA A 109 -52.51 25.14 -14.50
CA ALA A 109 -51.06 25.48 -14.73
C ALA A 109 -50.85 26.80 -15.52
N ASP A 110 -50.00 27.77 -15.19
CA ASP A 110 -48.98 28.05 -14.16
C ASP A 110 -48.89 29.59 -14.10
N ASP A 111 -48.59 30.20 -12.94
CA ASP A 111 -48.11 31.59 -12.93
C ASP A 111 -47.06 31.88 -11.84
N SER A 112 -46.01 32.50 -12.35
CA SER A 112 -44.94 33.36 -11.84
C SER A 112 -44.92 33.91 -10.40
N ALA A 113 -43.67 34.13 -9.94
CA ALA A 113 -43.25 34.80 -8.72
C ALA A 113 -43.07 36.32 -8.90
N GLN A 114 -43.25 37.12 -7.84
CA GLN A 114 -42.56 38.41 -7.63
C GLN A 114 -42.61 38.89 -6.17
N ALA A 115 -41.59 39.67 -5.81
CA ALA A 115 -41.15 40.07 -4.47
C ALA A 115 -41.49 41.53 -4.12
N GLN A 116 -41.45 41.89 -2.82
CA GLN A 116 -41.22 43.24 -2.24
C GLN A 116 -41.13 43.07 -0.70
N GLU A 117 -40.02 43.35 -0.02
CA GLU A 117 -39.44 44.64 0.44
C GLU A 117 -39.75 44.98 1.92
N ALA A 118 -38.71 45.51 2.59
CA ALA A 118 -38.70 46.41 3.74
C ALA A 118 -38.80 45.91 5.21
N SER A 119 -37.61 45.81 5.82
CA SER A 119 -37.18 46.58 7.01
C SER A 119 -37.57 46.19 8.45
N SER A 120 -36.50 46.02 9.25
CA SER A 120 -36.26 46.60 10.58
C SER A 120 -36.31 45.68 11.84
N LEU A 121 -35.11 45.60 12.45
CA LEU A 121 -34.77 45.65 13.88
C LEU A 121 -35.08 44.45 14.83
N MET A 122 -33.98 43.74 15.14
CA MET A 122 -33.53 43.21 16.45
C MET A 122 -34.58 42.86 17.53
N ASN A 123 -34.82 41.56 17.72
CA ASN A 123 -34.55 40.83 18.98
C ASN A 123 -34.92 39.35 18.79
N GLY A 124 -33.97 38.45 19.04
CA GLY A 124 -34.10 37.02 18.76
C GLY A 124 -34.90 36.26 19.81
N THR A 125 -35.96 35.59 19.39
CA THR A 125 -36.61 34.51 20.16
C THR A 125 -37.36 33.55 19.22
N ALA A 126 -36.95 32.27 19.26
CA ALA A 126 -37.57 30.99 18.86
C ALA A 126 -38.71 30.91 17.81
N PRO A 127 -38.63 30.00 16.82
CA PRO A 127 -39.82 29.51 16.13
C PRO A 127 -40.44 28.33 16.89
N ALA A 128 -41.66 28.59 17.37
CA ALA A 128 -42.82 27.72 17.49
C ALA A 128 -42.60 26.20 17.69
N THR A 129 -42.96 25.79 18.90
CA THR A 129 -43.35 24.44 19.31
C THR A 129 -44.42 23.83 18.40
N VAL A 130 -44.08 22.72 17.73
CA VAL A 130 -45.04 21.70 17.31
C VAL A 130 -45.04 20.60 18.38
N GLU A 131 -46.07 20.63 19.23
CA GLU A 131 -46.45 19.51 20.08
C GLU A 131 -47.06 18.40 19.19
N GLY A 132 -46.56 17.17 19.31
CA GLY A 132 -47.23 15.98 18.76
C GLY A 132 -46.39 15.12 17.82
N GLY A 133 -46.07 13.90 18.29
CA GLY A 133 -46.09 12.67 17.49
C GLY A 133 -45.13 12.49 16.31
N TYR A 134 -44.13 11.63 16.52
CA TYR A 134 -43.43 10.82 15.50
C TYR A 134 -42.54 11.52 14.47
N VAL A 135 -41.23 11.28 14.57
CA VAL A 135 -40.31 11.44 13.43
C VAL A 135 -40.34 10.12 12.67
N ALA A 136 -41.17 10.03 11.62
CA ALA A 136 -41.08 8.95 10.65
C ALA A 136 -39.63 8.87 10.11
N ALA A 137 -39.16 7.69 9.71
CA ALA A 137 -37.76 7.47 9.27
C ALA A 137 -37.30 8.46 8.18
N ASP A 138 -38.28 8.97 7.42
CA ASP A 138 -38.24 9.96 6.36
C ASP A 138 -37.95 11.40 6.82
N GLN A 139 -38.13 11.73 8.11
CA GLN A 139 -37.78 13.03 8.70
C GLN A 139 -36.52 12.99 9.59
N GLN A 140 -35.91 11.81 9.75
CA GLN A 140 -34.74 11.64 10.61
C GLN A 140 -33.47 12.18 9.95
N SER A 141 -32.59 12.80 10.76
CA SER A 141 -31.24 13.13 10.29
C SER A 141 -30.36 11.89 10.31
N TRP A 142 -29.85 11.52 9.14
CA TRP A 142 -29.05 10.31 8.95
C TRP A 142 -27.58 10.65 8.75
N ARG A 143 -26.71 9.72 9.15
CA ARG A 143 -25.27 9.77 8.91
C ARG A 143 -24.82 8.46 8.28
N LEU A 144 -24.17 8.54 7.14
CA LEU A 144 -23.49 7.41 6.53
C LEU A 144 -22.19 7.15 7.29
N GLU A 145 -22.00 5.93 7.80
CA GLU A 145 -20.75 5.51 8.42
C GLU A 145 -20.15 4.32 7.67
N PHE A 146 -18.85 4.44 7.40
CA PHE A 146 -18.01 3.37 6.90
C PHE A 146 -16.95 3.04 7.95
N LYS A 147 -16.81 1.75 8.28
CA LYS A 147 -15.82 1.24 9.23
C LYS A 147 -15.04 0.14 8.52
N ASP A 148 -13.73 0.35 8.30
CA ASP A 148 -12.86 -0.67 7.72
C ASP A 148 -12.59 -1.79 8.74
N THR A 149 -12.13 -2.94 8.26
CA THR A 149 -11.61 -4.01 9.13
C THR A 149 -10.46 -3.43 9.96
N PRO A 150 -10.40 -3.67 11.29
CA PRO A 150 -9.29 -3.18 12.09
C PRO A 150 -7.94 -3.56 11.50
N GLU A 151 -6.97 -2.67 11.69
CA GLU A 151 -5.59 -2.90 11.35
C GLU A 151 -5.22 -4.26 11.91
N ALA A 152 -4.75 -5.12 11.01
CA ALA A 152 -4.24 -6.40 11.43
C ALA A 152 -3.20 -6.14 12.52
N GLY A 153 -3.16 -6.93 13.62
CA GLY A 153 -2.41 -6.77 14.90
C GLY A 153 -1.98 -8.10 15.56
N GLN A 154 -0.73 -8.31 16.00
CA GLN A 154 -0.33 -9.48 16.81
C GLN A 154 -0.41 -8.94 18.22
N ARG A 155 -1.59 -9.11 18.84
CA ARG A 155 -1.94 -8.52 20.14
C ARG A 155 -1.73 -6.99 20.13
N PRO A 156 -2.47 -6.26 19.29
CA PRO A 156 -2.38 -4.80 19.29
C PRO A 156 -2.81 -4.29 20.68
N ALA A 157 -2.12 -3.27 21.20
CA ALA A 157 -2.41 -2.75 22.55
C ALA A 157 -3.78 -2.06 22.61
N VAL A 158 -4.19 -1.46 21.49
CA VAL A 158 -5.51 -0.86 21.21
C VAL A 158 -5.97 -1.31 19.83
N THR A 159 -7.27 -1.43 19.60
CA THR A 159 -7.81 -1.72 18.26
C THR A 159 -7.79 -0.43 17.43
N SER A 160 -7.14 -0.44 16.27
CA SER A 160 -7.06 0.72 15.35
C SER A 160 -7.79 0.39 14.06
N ARG A 161 -8.62 1.30 13.54
CA ARG A 161 -9.28 1.12 12.23
C ARG A 161 -9.51 2.44 11.50
N PHE A 162 -9.56 2.39 10.17
CA PHE A 162 -9.97 3.53 9.36
C PHE A 162 -11.50 3.67 9.38
N VAL A 163 -11.98 4.91 9.56
CA VAL A 163 -13.41 5.23 9.55
C VAL A 163 -13.71 6.45 8.67
N GLY A 164 -14.85 6.39 8.01
CA GLY A 164 -15.46 7.47 7.24
C GLY A 164 -16.85 7.77 7.77
N SER A 165 -17.23 9.04 7.83
CA SER A 165 -18.56 9.48 8.26
C SER A 165 -18.98 10.68 7.41
N ALA A 166 -20.20 10.65 6.89
CA ALA A 166 -20.81 11.76 6.16
C ALA A 166 -22.24 12.01 6.66
N LYS A 167 -22.62 13.27 6.88
CA LYS A 167 -24.01 13.62 7.16
C LYS A 167 -24.81 13.50 5.87
N LEU A 168 -25.97 12.86 5.94
CA LEU A 168 -26.90 12.77 4.83
C LEU A 168 -28.01 13.81 5.02
N PRO A 169 -28.54 14.40 3.93
CA PRO A 169 -29.73 15.24 3.99
C PRO A 169 -30.92 14.43 4.52
N SER A 170 -31.90 15.11 5.11
CA SER A 170 -33.18 14.51 5.49
C SER A 170 -33.91 14.00 4.24
N GLY A 171 -34.48 12.81 4.28
CA GLY A 171 -35.16 12.20 3.15
C GLY A 171 -35.37 10.70 3.30
N ASN A 172 -35.92 10.07 2.25
CA ASN A 172 -36.19 8.64 2.22
C ASN A 172 -34.91 7.85 1.89
N ILE A 173 -34.07 7.65 2.92
CA ILE A 173 -32.73 7.03 2.83
C ILE A 173 -32.64 5.78 1.94
N LEU A 174 -33.70 4.97 1.85
CA LEU A 174 -33.73 3.77 1.02
C LEU A 174 -33.63 4.11 -0.47
N ALA A 175 -34.30 5.18 -0.91
CA ALA A 175 -34.29 5.65 -2.28
C ALA A 175 -32.89 6.14 -2.68
N GLU A 176 -32.22 6.95 -1.84
CA GLU A 176 -30.86 7.41 -2.13
C GLU A 176 -29.85 6.27 -2.09
N MET A 177 -29.91 5.40 -1.08
CA MET A 177 -29.00 4.25 -0.98
C MET A 177 -29.15 3.31 -2.18
N LYS A 178 -30.39 3.02 -2.61
CA LYS A 178 -30.65 2.22 -3.82
C LYS A 178 -30.20 2.95 -5.10
N ALA A 179 -30.37 4.26 -5.17
CA ALA A 179 -29.85 5.05 -6.30
C ALA A 179 -28.32 4.93 -6.41
N TRP A 180 -27.61 4.94 -5.27
CA TRP A 180 -26.17 4.76 -5.14
C TRP A 180 -25.67 3.32 -5.31
N GLY A 181 -26.57 2.36 -5.51
CA GLY A 181 -26.20 0.96 -5.73
C GLY A 181 -26.02 0.16 -4.46
N PHE A 182 -26.80 0.45 -3.41
CA PHE A 182 -26.82 -0.31 -2.17
C PHE A 182 -28.19 -0.92 -1.89
N ASP A 183 -28.19 -2.18 -1.46
CA ASP A 183 -29.39 -2.89 -1.00
C ASP A 183 -29.40 -2.95 0.53
N PHE A 184 -30.59 -2.80 1.12
CA PHE A 184 -30.81 -3.00 2.55
C PHE A 184 -30.57 -4.47 2.95
N VAL A 185 -30.05 -4.68 4.16
CA VAL A 185 -29.67 -6.00 4.68
C VAL A 185 -30.38 -6.28 6.00
N SER A 186 -30.26 -5.37 6.96
CA SER A 186 -30.78 -5.56 8.32
C SER A 186 -30.79 -4.24 9.08
N GLU A 187 -31.49 -4.22 10.21
CA GLU A 187 -31.52 -3.07 11.11
C GLU A 187 -31.46 -3.50 12.58
N TYR A 188 -30.97 -2.60 13.43
CA TYR A 188 -30.97 -2.76 14.89
C TYR A 188 -30.98 -1.39 15.58
N VAL A 189 -31.20 -1.39 16.89
CA VAL A 189 -31.13 -0.20 17.73
C VAL A 189 -30.02 -0.38 18.75
N LEU A 190 -29.17 0.63 18.92
CA LEU A 190 -28.20 0.71 20.00
C LEU A 190 -28.80 1.54 21.13
N GLU A 191 -28.87 0.97 22.33
CA GLU A 191 -29.24 1.67 23.56
C GLU A 191 -28.00 1.80 24.43
N GLY A 192 -27.71 3.01 24.93
CA GLY A 192 -26.57 3.19 25.83
C GLY A 192 -26.52 4.52 26.56
N HIS A 193 -25.38 4.72 27.22
CA HIS A 193 -25.03 5.94 27.95
C HIS A 193 -23.64 6.40 27.50
N THR A 194 -23.54 7.69 27.14
CA THR A 194 -22.30 8.30 26.66
C THR A 194 -21.70 9.21 27.73
N PHE A 195 -20.39 9.10 27.93
CA PHE A 195 -19.56 9.99 28.72
C PHE A 195 -18.40 10.51 27.87
N ILE A 196 -17.88 11.68 28.23
CA ILE A 196 -16.72 12.30 27.59
C ILE A 196 -15.66 12.54 28.67
N LEU A 197 -14.45 12.05 28.43
CA LEU A 197 -13.28 12.28 29.28
C LEU A 197 -12.12 12.76 28.41
N ASP A 198 -11.78 14.03 28.54
CA ASP A 198 -10.83 14.72 27.66
C ASP A 198 -11.25 14.54 26.18
N ASP A 199 -10.39 13.91 25.36
CA ASP A 199 -10.66 13.59 23.96
C ASP A 199 -11.22 12.16 23.75
N THR A 200 -11.57 11.46 24.84
CA THR A 200 -12.06 10.07 24.81
C THR A 200 -13.56 10.00 25.01
N VAL A 201 -14.25 9.32 24.11
CA VAL A 201 -15.67 9.00 24.26
C VAL A 201 -15.81 7.62 24.89
N LEU A 202 -16.58 7.53 25.97
CA LEU A 202 -16.95 6.26 26.62
C LEU A 202 -18.42 6.00 26.36
N LEU A 203 -18.72 4.91 25.67
CA LEU A 203 -20.09 4.49 25.36
C LEU A 203 -20.36 3.15 26.05
N VAL A 204 -21.25 3.13 27.03
CA VAL A 204 -21.76 1.90 27.65
C VAL A 204 -23.07 1.56 26.97
N HIS A 205 -23.07 0.52 26.12
CA HIS A 205 -24.22 0.24 25.26
C HIS A 205 -24.56 -1.25 25.15
N ARG A 206 -25.78 -1.53 24.71
CA ARG A 206 -26.23 -2.86 24.26
C ARG A 206 -26.95 -2.72 22.93
N VAL A 207 -27.02 -3.81 22.19
CA VAL A 207 -27.76 -3.86 20.91
C VAL A 207 -29.12 -4.49 21.17
N LEU A 208 -30.15 -3.82 20.68
CA LEU A 208 -31.54 -4.25 20.68
C LEU A 208 -31.95 -4.64 19.24
N THR A 209 -32.63 -5.76 19.14
CA THR A 209 -33.22 -6.28 17.90
C THR A 209 -34.73 -6.15 17.94
N PHE A 210 -35.34 -6.12 16.75
CA PHE A 210 -36.78 -6.05 16.60
C PHE A 210 -37.41 -7.41 16.97
N PRO A 211 -38.59 -7.43 17.60
CA PRO A 211 -39.25 -8.66 17.98
C PRO A 211 -39.57 -9.52 16.75
N PRO A 212 -39.40 -10.85 16.81
CA PRO A 212 -39.75 -11.75 15.72
C PRO A 212 -41.27 -11.64 15.46
N GLY A 213 -41.65 -11.10 14.30
CA GLY A 213 -43.05 -10.90 13.89
C GLY A 213 -43.38 -9.52 13.32
N ASN A 214 -42.52 -8.51 13.48
CA ASN A 214 -42.73 -7.17 12.89
C ASN A 214 -42.27 -7.02 11.43
N ALA A 215 -41.81 -8.11 10.81
CA ALA A 215 -41.72 -8.20 9.36
C ALA A 215 -43.14 -8.23 8.79
N GLY A 216 -43.54 -7.17 8.10
CA GLY A 216 -44.88 -7.01 7.55
C GLY A 216 -45.38 -8.28 6.85
N CYS A 217 -46.54 -8.75 7.32
CA CYS A 217 -47.49 -9.64 6.65
C CYS A 217 -46.94 -10.45 5.45
N GLY A 218 -46.33 -11.59 5.73
CA GLY A 218 -45.97 -12.58 4.71
C GLY A 218 -45.42 -13.83 5.39
N GLY A 219 -46.14 -14.94 5.26
CA GLY A 219 -45.89 -16.16 6.01
C GLY A 219 -44.55 -16.84 5.70
N GLY A 220 -44.08 -17.59 6.70
CA GLY A 220 -43.33 -18.83 6.50
C GLY A 220 -41.99 -18.74 5.77
N GLY A 221 -40.91 -18.63 6.54
CA GLY A 221 -39.60 -19.12 6.14
C GLY A 221 -38.63 -18.03 5.63
N SER A 222 -37.72 -17.60 6.51
CA SER A 222 -36.36 -17.18 6.16
C SER A 222 -36.17 -16.25 4.93
N GLU A 223 -37.11 -15.36 4.62
CA GLU A 223 -36.90 -14.32 3.61
C GLU A 223 -36.48 -13.02 4.31
N ALA A 224 -35.27 -12.55 3.97
CA ALA A 224 -34.74 -11.29 4.46
C ALA A 224 -35.70 -10.15 4.09
N THR A 225 -36.17 -9.40 5.10
CA THR A 225 -37.01 -8.21 4.88
C THR A 225 -36.25 -7.22 3.99
N SER A 226 -36.82 -6.93 2.82
CA SER A 226 -36.20 -6.05 1.81
C SER A 226 -36.28 -4.56 2.19
N THR A 227 -37.02 -4.22 3.24
CA THR A 227 -37.19 -2.85 3.74
C THR A 227 -37.09 -2.77 5.26
N PRO A 228 -36.49 -1.71 5.82
CA PRO A 228 -36.56 -1.37 7.23
C PRO A 228 -38.00 -1.24 7.73
N THR A 229 -38.22 -1.51 9.01
CA THR A 229 -39.51 -1.36 9.69
C THR A 229 -39.91 0.11 9.69
N SER A 230 -41.11 0.44 9.23
CA SER A 230 -41.56 1.84 9.20
C SER A 230 -41.67 2.45 10.60
N TYR A 231 -41.86 1.61 11.63
CA TYR A 231 -41.99 2.05 13.01
C TYR A 231 -41.17 1.29 14.04
N LEU A 232 -40.80 1.99 15.11
CA LEU A 232 -40.12 1.38 16.24
C LEU A 232 -41.16 0.73 17.16
N PRO A 233 -41.04 -0.58 17.47
CA PRO A 233 -41.82 -1.20 18.53
C PRO A 233 -41.66 -0.44 19.85
N PRO A 234 -42.63 -0.55 20.78
CA PRO A 234 -42.44 -0.10 22.16
C PRO A 234 -41.11 -0.63 22.73
N LEU A 235 -40.38 0.20 23.49
CA LEU A 235 -39.02 -0.12 23.93
C LEU A 235 -38.98 -1.40 24.79
N ASP A 236 -40.02 -1.67 25.55
CA ASP A 236 -40.20 -2.89 26.35
C ASP A 236 -40.40 -4.17 25.50
N LYS A 237 -40.76 -4.02 24.23
CA LYS A 237 -40.90 -5.13 23.26
C LYS A 237 -39.63 -5.38 22.44
N MET A 238 -38.63 -4.51 22.53
CA MET A 238 -37.35 -4.71 21.87
C MET A 238 -36.57 -5.83 22.58
N VAL A 239 -35.89 -6.68 21.80
CA VAL A 239 -35.22 -7.87 22.34
C VAL A 239 -33.71 -7.63 22.34
N PRO A 240 -33.02 -7.70 23.50
CA PRO A 240 -31.56 -7.61 23.53
C PRO A 240 -30.91 -8.68 22.65
N LEU A 241 -29.94 -8.28 21.83
CA LEU A 241 -29.19 -9.18 20.96
C LEU A 241 -28.44 -10.25 21.78
N ASP A 242 -27.82 -9.81 22.89
CA ASP A 242 -27.29 -10.73 23.90
C ASP A 242 -28.37 -11.01 24.95
N SER A 243 -28.85 -12.25 24.97
CA SER A 243 -29.82 -12.76 25.94
C SER A 243 -29.38 -12.62 27.40
N SER A 244 -28.08 -12.46 27.68
CA SER A 244 -27.57 -12.20 29.03
C SER A 244 -27.92 -10.80 29.57
N GLY A 245 -28.30 -9.88 28.68
CA GLY A 245 -28.54 -8.47 29.00
C GLY A 245 -27.26 -7.67 29.29
N ALA A 246 -26.08 -8.25 29.04
CA ALA A 246 -24.81 -7.56 29.23
C ALA A 246 -24.67 -6.32 28.33
N TYR A 247 -23.97 -5.33 28.86
CA TYR A 247 -23.55 -4.13 28.14
C TYR A 247 -22.11 -4.29 27.67
N VAL A 248 -21.73 -3.48 26.70
CA VAL A 248 -20.36 -3.32 26.22
C VAL A 248 -19.95 -1.89 26.53
N LEU A 249 -18.84 -1.73 27.26
CA LEU A 249 -18.16 -0.45 27.37
C LEU A 249 -17.17 -0.32 26.21
N GLN A 250 -17.39 0.67 25.35
CA GLN A 250 -16.48 1.06 24.28
C GLN A 250 -15.79 2.38 24.66
N ALA A 251 -14.46 2.38 24.73
CA ALA A 251 -13.65 3.59 24.85
C ALA A 251 -13.01 3.90 23.49
N SER A 252 -13.27 5.09 22.94
CA SER A 252 -12.83 5.47 21.60
C SER A 252 -12.22 6.86 21.51
N ILE A 253 -11.18 7.01 20.70
CA ILE A 253 -10.61 8.30 20.26
C ILE A 253 -10.59 8.33 18.73
N THR A 254 -11.18 9.36 18.12
CA THR A 254 -11.18 9.56 16.66
C THR A 254 -10.15 10.61 16.27
N VAL A 255 -9.11 10.21 15.53
CA VAL A 255 -8.02 11.08 15.05
C VAL A 255 -8.32 11.50 13.60
N LYS A 256 -8.40 12.81 13.34
CA LYS A 256 -8.69 13.34 12.00
C LYS A 256 -7.51 13.19 11.04
N GLU A 257 -6.29 13.47 11.51
CA GLU A 257 -5.06 13.41 10.72
C GLU A 257 -4.36 12.06 10.88
N SER A 258 -4.79 11.05 10.12
CA SER A 258 -4.17 9.72 10.17
C SER A 258 -2.77 9.65 9.54
N GLY A 259 -2.37 10.67 8.77
CA GLY A 259 -1.02 10.77 8.21
C GLY A 259 0.08 11.05 9.24
N ASN A 260 -0.27 11.49 10.46
CA ASN A 260 0.70 11.82 11.51
C ASN A 260 0.86 10.64 12.51
N PRO A 261 1.95 9.85 12.43
CA PRO A 261 2.13 8.69 13.31
C PRO A 261 2.31 9.06 14.78
N ASP A 262 2.84 10.24 15.09
CA ASP A 262 3.04 10.69 16.47
C ASP A 262 1.70 11.00 17.15
N MET A 263 0.73 11.54 16.41
CA MET A 263 -0.63 11.74 16.89
C MET A 263 -1.33 10.41 17.20
N LEU A 264 -1.19 9.41 16.33
CA LEU A 264 -1.74 8.06 16.57
C LEU A 264 -1.11 7.42 17.81
N LYS A 265 0.22 7.51 17.95
CA LYS A 265 0.95 6.99 19.11
C LYS A 265 0.54 7.68 20.41
N THR A 266 0.43 9.01 20.40
CA THR A 266 0.01 9.80 21.57
C THR A 266 -1.40 9.44 22.01
N ASN A 267 -2.35 9.34 21.08
CA ASN A 267 -3.73 8.96 21.41
C ASN A 267 -3.84 7.49 21.83
N SER A 268 -3.02 6.59 21.29
CA SER A 268 -2.93 5.20 21.77
C SER A 268 -2.44 5.16 23.23
N GLN A 269 -1.45 5.97 23.60
CA GLN A 269 -0.97 6.06 24.99
C GLN A 269 -2.04 6.62 25.93
N ARG A 270 -2.85 7.59 25.48
CA ARG A 270 -3.99 8.11 26.27
C ARG A 270 -5.01 7.01 26.60
N LEU A 271 -5.40 6.19 25.61
CA LEU A 271 -6.29 5.04 25.84
C LEU A 271 -5.68 3.99 26.77
N LEU A 272 -4.38 3.72 26.65
CA LEU A 272 -3.68 2.81 27.57
C LEU A 272 -3.63 3.38 29.00
N GLY A 273 -3.43 4.68 29.16
CA GLY A 273 -3.54 5.35 30.45
C GLY A 273 -4.95 5.24 31.06
N LEU A 274 -6.00 5.38 30.24
CA LEU A 274 -7.37 5.14 30.69
C LEU A 274 -7.59 3.67 31.11
N LYS A 275 -7.08 2.71 30.33
CA LYS A 275 -7.14 1.28 30.66
C LYS A 275 -6.52 0.97 32.03
N GLU A 276 -5.35 1.54 32.35
CA GLU A 276 -4.74 1.33 33.66
C GLU A 276 -5.54 2.02 34.78
N ARG A 277 -6.08 3.23 34.56
CA ARG A 277 -6.96 3.91 35.53
C ARG A 277 -8.21 3.10 35.86
N LEU A 278 -8.81 2.45 34.86
CA LEU A 278 -10.04 1.67 35.00
C LEU A 278 -9.80 0.20 35.37
N LYS A 279 -8.56 -0.27 35.48
CA LYS A 279 -8.21 -1.70 35.64
C LYS A 279 -8.93 -2.43 36.79
N PHE A 280 -9.20 -1.74 37.89
CA PHE A 280 -9.89 -2.30 39.07
C PHE A 280 -11.43 -2.20 38.99
N VAL A 281 -11.94 -1.38 38.06
CA VAL A 281 -13.37 -1.20 37.79
C VAL A 281 -13.80 -2.13 36.66
N VAL A 282 -13.10 -2.06 35.53
CA VAL A 282 -13.44 -2.77 34.30
C VAL A 282 -12.17 -3.01 33.46
N LYS A 283 -12.00 -4.23 32.97
CA LYS A 283 -10.81 -4.62 32.20
C LYS A 283 -10.99 -4.28 30.72
N LEU A 284 -10.46 -3.14 30.30
CA LEU A 284 -10.44 -2.72 28.90
C LEU A 284 -9.43 -3.54 28.06
N GLU A 285 -9.90 -4.11 26.96
CA GLU A 285 -9.15 -4.96 26.05
C GLU A 285 -9.36 -4.56 24.58
N PRO A 286 -8.37 -4.77 23.71
CA PRO A 286 -8.57 -4.66 22.26
C PRO A 286 -9.59 -5.70 21.80
N ALA A 287 -10.48 -5.32 20.89
CA ALA A 287 -11.41 -6.26 20.26
C ALA A 287 -10.68 -7.25 19.35
N ASP A 288 -11.26 -8.44 19.18
CA ASP A 288 -10.83 -9.35 18.13
C ASP A 288 -11.06 -8.71 16.76
N ARG A 289 -10.09 -8.89 15.87
CA ARG A 289 -10.13 -8.24 14.55
C ARG A 289 -11.29 -8.76 13.70
N LEU A 290 -11.54 -10.07 13.77
CA LEU A 290 -12.57 -10.72 12.95
C LEU A 290 -13.97 -10.39 13.47
N SER A 291 -14.14 -10.14 14.77
CA SER A 291 -15.43 -9.69 15.32
C SER A 291 -15.86 -8.28 14.87
N LEU A 292 -14.93 -7.48 14.34
CA LEU A 292 -15.19 -6.14 13.81
C LEU A 292 -15.02 -6.04 12.28
N ASP A 293 -14.92 -7.18 11.59
CA ASP A 293 -14.77 -7.21 10.13
C ASP A 293 -16.11 -6.95 9.43
N THR A 294 -16.18 -5.87 8.66
CA THR A 294 -17.39 -5.43 7.95
C THR A 294 -17.44 -5.93 6.49
N ARG A 295 -16.54 -6.82 6.09
CA ARG A 295 -16.47 -7.32 4.70
C ARG A 295 -17.59 -8.31 4.36
N LEU A 296 -18.06 -8.26 3.11
CA LEU A 296 -18.97 -9.24 2.52
C LEU A 296 -18.23 -10.57 2.38
N ASN A 297 -18.67 -11.61 3.09
CA ASN A 297 -18.12 -12.97 2.96
C ASN A 297 -18.45 -13.52 1.56
N ALA A 298 -17.46 -13.52 0.65
CA ALA A 298 -17.58 -14.12 -0.67
C ALA A 298 -17.32 -15.64 -0.59
N GLY A 299 -18.37 -16.45 -0.40
CA GLY A 299 -18.31 -17.90 -0.51
C GLY A 299 -19.55 -18.59 0.07
N PRO A 300 -20.18 -19.55 -0.63
CA PRO A 300 -21.44 -20.14 -0.20
C PRO A 300 -21.23 -21.37 0.73
N VAL A 301 -22.21 -21.60 1.61
CA VAL A 301 -22.53 -22.85 2.34
C VAL A 301 -21.52 -23.34 3.40
N PHE A 302 -21.84 -23.14 4.69
CA PHE A 302 -22.20 -24.17 5.68
C PHE A 302 -22.35 -23.50 7.05
N PRO A 303 -23.45 -23.73 7.81
CA PRO A 303 -23.70 -23.02 9.06
C PRO A 303 -22.84 -23.62 10.17
N TYR A 304 -21.90 -22.86 10.72
CA TYR A 304 -21.30 -23.15 12.02
C TYR A 304 -21.88 -22.16 13.05
N ILE A 305 -23.18 -22.31 13.33
CA ILE A 305 -23.83 -21.84 14.55
C ILE A 305 -24.04 -23.09 15.43
N ARG A 306 -23.74 -22.95 16.72
CA ARG A 306 -23.70 -23.95 17.81
C ARG A 306 -22.39 -24.74 17.92
N SER A 307 -21.47 -24.22 18.74
CA SER A 307 -20.83 -24.98 19.83
C SER A 307 -19.57 -24.28 20.36
N ILE A 308 -19.71 -23.22 21.17
CA ILE A 308 -18.76 -22.93 22.27
C ILE A 308 -19.60 -22.48 23.49
N MET A 309 -20.59 -23.30 23.85
CA MET A 309 -21.28 -23.29 25.15
C MET A 309 -21.91 -24.67 25.29
N THR A 310 -21.14 -25.62 25.84
CA THR A 310 -21.54 -26.86 26.55
C THR A 310 -20.36 -27.83 26.47
N GLY A 311 -19.74 -28.11 27.61
CA GLY A 311 -18.73 -29.16 27.69
C GLY A 311 -19.35 -30.54 27.52
N THR A 312 -18.62 -31.45 26.88
CA THR A 312 -18.63 -32.86 27.28
C THR A 312 -17.36 -33.56 26.77
N LYS A 313 -16.75 -34.30 27.69
CA LYS A 313 -15.53 -35.09 27.56
C LYS A 313 -15.66 -36.16 26.48
N ARG A 314 -14.61 -36.38 25.68
CA ARG A 314 -14.35 -37.69 25.05
C ARG A 314 -13.32 -38.44 25.87
N ILE A 315 -13.77 -39.58 26.37
CA ILE A 315 -13.06 -40.62 27.10
C ILE A 315 -12.12 -41.35 26.12
N ILE A 316 -10.85 -41.55 26.52
CA ILE A 316 -9.93 -42.54 25.95
C ILE A 316 -9.59 -43.51 27.11
N PRO A 317 -9.55 -44.84 26.88
CA PRO A 317 -9.57 -45.83 27.96
C PRO A 317 -8.23 -45.99 28.69
N ASP A 318 -8.34 -46.47 29.93
CA ASP A 318 -7.30 -46.74 30.93
C ASP A 318 -6.07 -47.51 30.45
N GLY A 319 -4.90 -47.09 30.93
CA GLY A 319 -3.66 -47.86 30.82
C GLY A 319 -2.42 -47.08 31.28
N ALA A 320 -2.03 -47.30 32.53
CA ALA A 320 -0.74 -46.99 33.17
C ALA A 320 -0.39 -45.52 33.46
N ILE A 321 -0.43 -45.24 34.77
CA ILE A 321 -0.01 -44.06 35.51
C ILE A 321 1.46 -43.70 35.23
N SER A 322 1.70 -42.44 34.85
CA SER A 322 2.97 -41.75 35.15
C SER A 322 2.71 -40.26 35.43
N PRO A 323 3.32 -39.71 36.50
CA PRO A 323 3.05 -38.36 36.97
C PRO A 323 3.54 -37.29 35.97
N PRO A 324 2.98 -36.06 36.02
CA PRO A 324 3.34 -35.00 35.10
C PRO A 324 4.83 -34.66 35.22
N PRO A 325 5.52 -34.31 34.12
CA PRO A 325 6.92 -33.96 34.19
C PRO A 325 7.09 -32.76 35.12
N SER A 326 7.83 -32.99 36.20
CA SER A 326 8.26 -32.00 37.18
C SER A 326 8.88 -30.82 36.46
N LYS A 327 8.55 -29.61 36.94
CA LYS A 327 9.20 -28.34 36.60
C LYS A 327 10.66 -28.56 36.20
N ARG A 328 10.98 -28.33 34.92
CA ARG A 328 12.36 -28.05 34.53
C ARG A 328 12.73 -26.74 35.23
N THR A 329 13.48 -26.88 36.31
CA THR A 329 14.28 -25.83 36.92
C THR A 329 15.02 -25.09 35.81
N ALA A 330 14.71 -23.80 35.69
CA ALA A 330 15.48 -22.86 34.90
C ALA A 330 16.89 -22.78 35.51
N THR A 331 17.82 -23.54 34.94
CA THR A 331 19.24 -23.42 35.21
C THR A 331 19.88 -22.57 34.13
N GLY A 332 20.26 -21.35 34.50
CA GLY A 332 21.40 -20.64 33.94
C GLY A 332 21.30 -20.18 32.49
N ALA A 333 20.40 -19.25 32.18
CA ALA A 333 20.66 -18.27 31.14
C ALA A 333 20.66 -16.91 31.81
N VAL A 334 21.82 -16.27 31.82
CA VAL A 334 22.07 -14.92 32.35
C VAL A 334 21.00 -13.98 31.80
N THR A 335 19.95 -13.74 32.58
CA THR A 335 19.03 -12.64 32.36
C THR A 335 19.85 -11.39 32.55
N ASN A 336 20.18 -10.71 31.45
CA ASN A 336 20.78 -9.38 31.50
C ASN A 336 19.92 -8.51 32.42
N ASN A 337 20.45 -8.18 33.61
CA ASN A 337 19.78 -7.32 34.59
C ASN A 337 19.38 -5.95 34.00
N ARG A 338 19.95 -5.57 32.84
CA ARG A 338 19.53 -4.40 32.04
C ARG A 338 18.09 -4.47 31.54
N THR A 339 17.61 -5.62 31.09
CA THR A 339 16.28 -5.71 30.45
C THR A 339 15.13 -5.61 31.45
N LEU A 340 15.40 -5.95 32.73
CA LEU A 340 14.44 -5.74 33.82
C LEU A 340 14.56 -4.33 34.43
N SER A 341 15.76 -3.73 34.47
CA SER A 341 15.93 -2.34 34.93
C SER A 341 15.37 -1.29 33.95
N ASP A 342 15.39 -1.60 32.65
CA ASP A 342 14.84 -0.72 31.59
C ASP A 342 13.29 -0.76 31.53
N PHE A 343 12.65 -1.67 32.26
CA PHE A 343 11.19 -1.76 32.36
C PHE A 343 10.62 -0.80 33.42
N PHE A 344 11.38 -0.52 34.48
CA PHE A 344 10.97 0.35 35.59
C PHE A 344 11.50 1.79 35.49
N THR A 345 12.32 2.11 34.49
CA THR A 345 12.81 3.46 34.27
C THR A 345 11.74 4.32 33.60
N PRO A 346 11.37 5.48 34.16
CA PRO A 346 10.50 6.45 33.52
C PRO A 346 11.01 6.78 32.10
N LEU A 347 10.12 7.03 31.15
CA LEU A 347 10.49 7.38 29.76
C LEU A 347 11.47 8.56 29.67
N SER A 348 11.49 9.45 30.66
CA SER A 348 12.44 10.56 30.77
C SER A 348 13.86 10.17 31.18
N GLN A 349 14.06 8.95 31.70
CA GLN A 349 15.37 8.41 32.14
C GLN A 349 15.89 7.28 31.25
N LYS A 350 15.12 6.82 30.26
CA LYS A 350 15.64 5.87 29.26
C LYS A 350 16.69 6.57 28.42
N LYS A 351 17.90 6.02 28.37
CA LYS A 351 18.92 6.48 27.43
C LYS A 351 18.32 6.40 26.01
N PRO A 352 18.39 7.47 25.21
CA PRO A 352 17.88 7.44 23.85
C PRO A 352 18.53 6.28 23.09
N ASP A 353 17.74 5.58 22.27
CA ASP A 353 18.27 4.52 21.41
C ASP A 353 19.41 5.12 20.56
N ILE A 354 20.59 4.51 20.67
CA ILE A 354 21.83 5.00 20.04
C ILE A 354 21.72 4.97 18.51
N THR A 355 20.76 4.20 17.98
CA THR A 355 20.51 4.06 16.55
C THR A 355 19.15 4.65 16.19
N THR A 356 19.15 5.64 15.30
CA THR A 356 17.92 6.18 14.70
C THR A 356 17.59 5.44 13.41
N TRP A 357 16.30 5.22 13.15
CA TRP A 357 15.82 4.53 11.95
C TRP A 357 14.81 5.41 11.22
N ARG A 358 14.96 5.52 9.90
CA ARG A 358 13.97 6.16 9.01
C ARG A 358 13.77 5.32 7.74
N ILE A 359 12.62 5.52 7.09
CA ILE A 359 12.27 4.85 5.83
C ILE A 359 12.05 5.93 4.77
N VAL A 360 12.76 5.82 3.64
CA VAL A 360 12.66 6.73 2.50
C VAL A 360 11.90 6.03 1.38
N ASN A 361 10.91 6.72 0.79
CA ASN A 361 10.08 6.27 -0.33
C ASN A 361 9.42 4.88 -0.19
N ASN A 362 9.25 4.39 1.06
CA ASN A 362 8.84 3.00 1.36
C ASN A 362 9.71 1.92 0.67
N SER A 363 10.94 2.25 0.30
CA SER A 363 11.83 1.33 -0.44
C SER A 363 13.28 1.36 0.03
N CYS A 364 13.71 2.36 0.80
CA CYS A 364 15.03 2.42 1.42
C CYS A 364 14.92 2.53 2.95
N VAL A 365 15.63 1.67 3.68
CA VAL A 365 15.74 1.74 5.14
C VAL A 365 17.07 2.39 5.50
N VAL A 366 17.03 3.45 6.30
CA VAL A 366 18.22 4.15 6.77
C VAL A 366 18.36 4.00 8.28
N GLY A 367 19.52 3.53 8.73
CA GLY A 367 19.89 3.43 10.14
C GLY A 367 21.15 4.25 10.42
N LYS A 368 21.10 5.19 11.36
CA LYS A 368 22.26 6.01 11.74
C LYS A 368 22.65 5.72 13.19
N TYR A 369 23.89 5.35 13.41
CA TYR A 369 24.45 5.19 14.76
C TYR A 369 25.06 6.50 15.22
N HIS A 370 24.48 7.11 16.25
CA HIS A 370 25.01 8.34 16.84
C HIS A 370 25.89 7.95 18.03
N SER A 371 27.21 8.14 17.95
CA SER A 371 28.00 8.24 19.18
C SER A 371 27.90 9.68 19.70
N GLU A 372 27.96 9.85 21.03
CA GLU A 372 27.97 11.18 21.69
C GLU A 372 29.13 12.09 21.20
N GLN A 373 30.01 11.60 20.33
CA GLN A 373 31.19 12.30 19.79
C GLN A 373 31.07 12.67 18.29
N ALA A 374 30.00 12.29 17.59
CA ALA A 374 29.91 12.39 16.12
C ALA A 374 29.43 13.74 15.56
N ALA A 375 29.01 14.69 16.43
CA ALA A 375 28.37 15.94 16.00
C ALA A 375 29.34 17.12 15.79
N GLU A 376 30.61 17.02 16.17
CA GLU A 376 31.53 18.18 16.19
C GLU A 376 32.38 18.35 14.91
N ALA A 377 32.39 17.38 13.99
CA ALA A 377 33.28 17.40 12.83
C ALA A 377 32.80 18.23 11.61
N VAL A 378 31.62 18.86 11.66
CA VAL A 378 31.05 19.62 10.53
C VAL A 378 31.66 21.05 10.41
N LYS A 379 32.70 21.38 11.20
CA LYS A 379 33.29 22.73 11.25
C LYS A 379 34.70 22.90 10.66
N SER A 380 35.30 21.89 10.02
CA SER A 380 36.58 22.08 9.31
C SER A 380 36.37 22.14 7.79
N GLY A 381 36.82 23.22 7.14
CA GLY A 381 36.67 23.49 5.70
C GLY A 381 37.43 22.56 4.73
N SER A 382 37.72 21.31 5.12
CA SER A 382 38.31 20.28 4.26
C SER A 382 37.22 19.44 3.60
N LYS A 383 37.43 19.05 2.34
CA LYS A 383 36.52 18.12 1.65
C LYS A 383 36.44 16.79 2.41
N ARG A 384 35.23 16.27 2.57
CA ARG A 384 34.93 15.01 3.26
C ARG A 384 35.13 13.83 2.31
N ARG A 385 35.78 12.78 2.80
CA ARG A 385 35.99 11.51 2.08
C ARG A 385 35.00 10.48 2.60
N VAL A 386 34.48 9.64 1.71
CA VAL A 386 33.51 8.59 2.05
C VAL A 386 34.13 7.22 1.85
N ALA A 387 34.02 6.36 2.86
CA ALA A 387 34.33 4.94 2.75
C ALA A 387 33.01 4.17 2.82
N ALA A 388 32.53 3.74 1.66
CA ALA A 388 31.27 3.03 1.52
C ALA A 388 31.51 1.52 1.33
N PHE A 389 30.67 0.70 1.96
CA PHE A 389 30.82 -0.75 1.99
C PHE A 389 29.51 -1.45 1.64
N ASP A 390 29.56 -2.60 0.97
CA ASP A 390 28.46 -3.56 1.05
C ASP A 390 28.42 -4.23 2.44
N LEU A 391 27.30 -4.86 2.78
CA LEU A 391 27.11 -5.51 4.07
C LEU A 391 27.46 -7.01 4.03
N ASP A 392 26.70 -7.78 3.26
CA ASP A 392 26.70 -9.23 3.32
C ASP A 392 27.82 -9.77 2.41
N SER A 393 28.65 -10.68 2.91
CA SER A 393 29.89 -11.16 2.26
C SER A 393 31.00 -10.10 2.10
N THR A 394 30.80 -8.88 2.61
CA THR A 394 31.81 -7.81 2.61
C THR A 394 32.26 -7.46 4.04
N LEU A 395 31.35 -6.95 4.88
CA LEU A 395 31.64 -6.67 6.28
C LEU A 395 31.36 -7.88 7.16
N ILE A 396 30.29 -8.60 6.86
CA ILE A 396 29.82 -9.74 7.65
C ILE A 396 29.59 -10.96 6.78
N ALA A 397 29.70 -12.14 7.37
CA ALA A 397 29.32 -13.42 6.77
C ALA A 397 28.27 -14.11 7.65
N THR A 398 27.48 -15.01 7.08
CA THR A 398 26.54 -15.81 7.88
C THR A 398 27.32 -16.77 8.78
N LYS A 399 26.90 -16.90 10.04
CA LYS A 399 27.53 -17.84 10.98
C LYS A 399 27.19 -19.28 10.61
N SER A 400 26.00 -19.51 10.07
CA SER A 400 25.50 -20.80 9.60
C SER A 400 26.13 -21.30 8.30
N GLY A 401 26.84 -20.43 7.56
CA GLY A 401 27.37 -20.74 6.23
C GLY A 401 26.31 -20.78 5.13
N ARG A 402 25.05 -20.46 5.42
CA ARG A 402 23.99 -20.35 4.40
C ARG A 402 24.12 -19.03 3.64
N ARG A 403 23.56 -18.98 2.42
CA ARG A 403 23.55 -17.75 1.60
C ARG A 403 22.82 -16.58 2.27
N PHE A 404 21.78 -16.85 3.05
CA PHE A 404 20.99 -15.83 3.76
C PHE A 404 20.94 -16.14 5.25
N ALA A 405 21.03 -15.08 6.08
CA ALA A 405 20.94 -15.20 7.53
C ALA A 405 19.58 -15.75 7.96
N THR A 406 19.58 -16.68 8.90
CA THR A 406 18.36 -17.37 9.37
C THR A 406 17.65 -16.65 10.53
N ASN A 407 18.38 -15.85 11.30
CA ASN A 407 17.90 -15.06 12.42
C ASN A 407 18.82 -13.86 12.68
N GLU A 408 18.47 -13.01 13.62
CA GLU A 408 19.17 -11.78 14.01
C GLU A 408 20.61 -11.99 14.49
N ASN A 409 20.94 -13.19 14.98
CA ASN A 409 22.27 -13.55 15.49
C ASN A 409 23.10 -14.39 14.50
N ASP A 410 22.59 -14.68 13.30
CA ASP A 410 23.24 -15.50 12.29
C ASP A 410 24.24 -14.67 11.45
N TRP A 411 25.17 -14.02 12.13
CA TRP A 411 26.24 -13.27 11.50
C TRP A 411 27.55 -13.41 12.29
N LYS A 412 28.65 -13.22 11.58
CA LYS A 412 30.01 -13.06 12.12
C LYS A 412 30.75 -12.04 11.26
N TRP A 413 31.82 -11.45 11.78
CA TRP A 413 32.72 -10.66 10.95
C TRP A 413 33.22 -11.50 9.78
N TRP A 414 33.23 -10.91 8.58
CA TRP A 414 33.77 -11.57 7.39
C TRP A 414 35.24 -11.94 7.60
N ASN A 415 36.01 -11.00 8.15
CA ASN A 415 37.38 -11.22 8.60
C ASN A 415 37.65 -10.48 9.93
N PRO A 416 38.48 -11.01 10.85
CA PRO A 416 38.85 -10.33 12.10
C PRO A 416 39.43 -8.92 11.92
N ASN A 417 40.01 -8.60 10.77
CA ASN A 417 40.58 -7.28 10.47
C ASN A 417 39.52 -6.20 10.18
N VAL A 418 38.28 -6.58 9.85
CA VAL A 418 37.23 -5.65 9.44
C VAL A 418 36.97 -4.56 10.51
N PRO A 419 36.74 -4.90 11.79
CA PRO A 419 36.51 -3.88 12.82
C PRO A 419 37.68 -2.92 13.03
N LYS A 420 38.91 -3.44 12.92
CA LYS A 420 40.12 -2.63 13.08
C LYS A 420 40.22 -1.59 11.97
N LYS A 421 40.04 -2.01 10.72
CA LYS A 421 40.11 -1.12 9.55
C LYS A 421 39.00 -0.07 9.54
N LEU A 422 37.78 -0.42 9.94
CA LEU A 422 36.69 0.56 10.02
C LEU A 422 36.94 1.64 11.08
N LYS A 423 37.57 1.28 12.20
CA LYS A 423 37.99 2.26 13.22
C LYS A 423 39.09 3.18 12.71
N GLU A 424 40.13 2.63 12.08
CA GLU A 424 41.21 3.40 11.45
C GLU A 424 40.66 4.44 10.45
N LEU A 425 39.72 4.04 9.58
CA LEU A 425 39.10 4.97 8.62
C LEU A 425 38.33 6.11 9.30
N ASN A 426 37.57 5.80 10.35
CA ASN A 426 36.86 6.81 11.11
C ASN A 426 37.84 7.80 11.77
N ASP A 427 38.95 7.31 12.31
CA ASP A 427 40.00 8.13 12.93
C ASP A 427 40.76 8.99 11.89
N GLU A 428 40.87 8.51 10.65
CA GLU A 428 41.38 9.26 9.49
C GLU A 428 40.38 10.28 8.92
N GLY A 429 39.17 10.37 9.50
CA GLY A 429 38.13 11.33 9.13
C GLY A 429 37.26 10.90 7.93
N TYR A 430 37.27 9.62 7.55
CA TYR A 430 36.32 9.12 6.57
C TYR A 430 34.91 9.03 7.17
N LEU A 431 33.92 9.41 6.36
CA LEU A 431 32.54 9.04 6.64
C LEU A 431 32.34 7.57 6.25
N VAL A 432 32.12 6.71 7.24
CA VAL A 432 31.85 5.28 7.03
C VAL A 432 30.36 5.09 6.74
N VAL A 433 30.05 4.43 5.62
CA VAL A 433 28.68 4.18 5.17
C VAL A 433 28.55 2.74 4.68
N VAL A 434 27.39 2.14 4.89
CA VAL A 434 27.05 0.82 4.34
C VAL A 434 25.88 0.97 3.37
N LEU A 435 26.03 0.46 2.15
CA LEU A 435 25.02 0.50 1.09
C LEU A 435 24.69 -0.93 0.66
N SER A 436 23.51 -1.43 1.00
CA SER A 436 23.16 -2.86 0.86
C SER A 436 21.86 -3.11 0.10
N ASN A 437 21.85 -4.12 -0.77
CA ASN A 437 20.67 -4.56 -1.50
C ASN A 437 19.89 -5.64 -0.71
N GLN A 438 18.81 -5.27 -0.02
CA GLN A 438 18.05 -6.10 0.91
C GLN A 438 16.60 -6.40 0.44
N LYS A 439 16.45 -6.94 -0.78
CA LYS A 439 15.13 -7.26 -1.40
C LYS A 439 14.24 -8.20 -0.55
N GLY A 440 14.82 -8.96 0.36
CA GLY A 440 14.08 -9.86 1.27
C GLY A 440 13.29 -9.13 2.36
N ILE A 441 13.54 -7.84 2.58
CA ILE A 441 12.86 -7.04 3.59
C ILE A 441 11.57 -6.49 3.01
N SER A 442 10.43 -6.87 3.58
CA SER A 442 9.15 -6.26 3.19
C SER A 442 8.85 -5.01 4.00
N LEU A 443 8.63 -3.87 3.32
CA LEU A 443 8.15 -2.62 3.94
C LEU A 443 6.63 -2.44 3.83
N LYS A 444 5.90 -3.48 3.41
CA LYS A 444 4.44 -3.42 3.25
C LYS A 444 3.78 -3.17 4.61
N LYS A 445 2.99 -2.10 4.67
CA LYS A 445 2.22 -1.70 5.87
C LYS A 445 1.05 -2.66 6.16
N ASP A 446 0.60 -3.44 5.17
CA ASP A 446 -0.48 -4.44 5.33
C ASP A 446 0.02 -5.77 5.93
N LEU A 447 0.74 -5.70 7.05
CA LEU A 447 1.16 -6.89 7.77
C LEU A 447 -0.03 -7.48 8.50
N LYS A 448 -0.51 -8.65 8.04
CA LYS A 448 -1.44 -9.49 8.80
C LYS A 448 -0.88 -9.67 10.22
N GLY A 449 -1.53 -9.03 11.19
CA GLY A 449 -1.12 -9.09 12.58
C GLY A 449 -0.20 -7.94 13.05
N GLY A 450 -0.35 -6.68 12.61
CA GLY A 450 -0.05 -5.34 13.23
C GLY A 450 0.92 -5.21 14.35
N ARG A 451 1.95 -5.97 14.14
CA ARG A 451 3.27 -5.43 14.07
C ARG A 451 3.24 -4.20 13.16
N LEU A 452 3.71 -3.08 13.72
CA LEU A 452 4.00 -1.86 12.95
C LEU A 452 5.06 -2.13 11.86
N GLU A 453 5.86 -3.19 12.01
CA GLU A 453 6.99 -3.52 11.15
C GLU A 453 7.02 -5.02 10.79
N SER A 454 7.55 -5.34 9.62
CA SER A 454 7.62 -6.73 9.17
C SER A 454 8.63 -7.51 10.01
N LYS A 455 8.43 -8.83 10.15
CA LYS A 455 9.39 -9.70 10.86
C LYS A 455 10.80 -9.59 10.24
N SER A 456 10.88 -9.49 8.92
CA SER A 456 12.13 -9.30 8.20
C SER A 456 12.80 -7.96 8.54
N LEU A 457 12.02 -6.88 8.64
CA LEU A 457 12.55 -5.56 9.00
C LEU A 457 13.05 -5.55 10.44
N SER A 458 12.30 -6.11 11.38
CA SER A 458 12.73 -6.17 12.79
C SER A 458 14.02 -6.98 12.96
N ILE A 459 14.14 -8.13 12.29
CA ILE A 459 15.35 -8.97 12.31
C ILE A 459 16.54 -8.19 11.74
N PHE A 460 16.34 -7.50 10.61
CA PHE A 460 17.40 -6.71 9.98
C PHE A 460 17.86 -5.56 10.88
N LYS A 461 16.93 -4.79 11.46
CA LYS A 461 17.26 -3.69 12.38
C LYS A 461 18.05 -4.18 13.59
N GLN A 462 17.66 -5.31 14.18
CA GLN A 462 18.38 -5.92 15.30
C GLN A 462 19.77 -6.40 14.90
N LYS A 463 19.90 -7.10 13.75
CA LYS A 463 21.19 -7.53 13.20
C LYS A 463 22.14 -6.34 13.01
N VAL A 464 21.68 -5.30 12.32
CA VAL A 464 22.48 -4.11 12.02
C VAL A 464 22.83 -3.33 13.29
N ALA A 465 21.89 -3.15 14.22
CA ALA A 465 22.16 -2.49 15.49
C ALA A 465 23.23 -3.26 16.30
N ALA A 466 23.20 -4.59 16.31
CA ALA A 466 24.22 -5.40 16.95
C ALA A 466 25.60 -5.21 16.30
N VAL A 467 25.67 -5.20 14.96
CA VAL A 467 26.91 -4.90 14.21
C VAL A 467 27.43 -3.50 14.56
N MET A 468 26.56 -2.49 14.57
CA MET A 468 26.91 -1.11 14.94
C MET A 468 27.51 -1.02 16.35
N GLN A 469 26.87 -1.66 17.33
CA GLN A 469 27.30 -1.68 18.72
C GLN A 469 28.68 -2.33 18.89
N THR A 470 28.99 -3.39 18.14
CA THR A 470 30.30 -4.05 18.22
C THR A 470 31.45 -3.21 17.67
N LEU A 471 31.17 -2.32 16.71
CA LEU A 471 32.18 -1.39 16.17
C LEU A 471 32.37 -0.17 17.07
N ASN A 472 31.27 0.33 17.65
CA ASN A 472 31.23 1.56 18.43
C ASN A 472 31.83 2.77 17.70
N VAL A 473 31.64 2.84 16.38
CA VAL A 473 31.98 3.99 15.53
C VAL A 473 30.70 4.57 14.90
N PRO A 474 30.64 5.89 14.66
CA PRO A 474 29.53 6.49 13.91
C PRO A 474 29.55 6.00 12.46
N PHE A 475 28.53 5.25 12.06
CA PHE A 475 28.28 4.97 10.64
C PHE A 475 26.79 4.87 10.34
N ALA A 476 26.47 5.06 9.07
CA ALA A 476 25.12 4.97 8.54
C ALA A 476 24.98 3.73 7.66
N VAL A 477 23.79 3.12 7.65
CA VAL A 477 23.41 2.02 6.78
C VAL A 477 22.22 2.46 5.94
N TYR A 478 22.32 2.29 4.63
CA TYR A 478 21.24 2.45 3.66
C TYR A 478 20.97 1.09 3.04
N ALA A 479 19.72 0.63 3.11
CA ALA A 479 19.32 -0.69 2.66
C ALA A 479 18.16 -0.59 1.66
N ALA A 480 18.42 -0.92 0.39
CA ALA A 480 17.43 -0.93 -0.67
C ALA A 480 16.57 -2.20 -0.60
N THR A 481 15.26 -2.04 -0.43
CA THR A 481 14.31 -3.15 -0.20
C THR A 481 13.47 -3.52 -1.43
N GLU A 482 13.47 -2.66 -2.46
CA GLU A 482 12.73 -2.88 -3.72
C GLU A 482 13.69 -2.84 -4.93
N ASN A 483 13.13 -3.02 -6.14
CA ASN A 483 13.89 -2.97 -7.40
C ASN A 483 13.77 -1.61 -8.11
N ASP A 484 13.98 -0.53 -7.37
CA ASP A 484 13.82 0.86 -7.80
C ASP A 484 15.17 1.61 -7.82
N GLU A 485 15.14 2.94 -7.79
CA GLU A 485 16.35 3.79 -7.89
C GLU A 485 17.39 3.55 -6.78
N PHE A 486 16.99 2.99 -5.63
CA PHE A 486 17.90 2.72 -4.50
C PHE A 486 18.70 1.45 -4.70
N ARG A 487 18.25 0.52 -5.55
CA ARG A 487 18.93 -0.77 -5.73
C ARG A 487 20.21 -0.59 -6.54
N LYS A 488 21.36 -0.93 -5.96
CA LYS A 488 22.65 -0.97 -6.68
C LYS A 488 22.49 -1.83 -7.95
N PRO A 489 23.05 -1.43 -9.11
CA PRO A 489 24.10 -0.41 -9.27
C PRO A 489 23.61 1.04 -9.36
N ARG A 490 22.31 1.28 -9.20
CA ARG A 490 21.71 2.62 -9.26
C ARG A 490 22.14 3.47 -8.06
N MET A 491 22.16 4.78 -8.25
CA MET A 491 22.76 5.73 -7.30
C MET A 491 21.80 6.26 -6.23
N GLY A 492 20.57 5.75 -6.11
CA GLY A 492 19.57 6.32 -5.20
C GLY A 492 20.03 6.38 -3.74
N MET A 493 20.67 5.31 -3.23
CA MET A 493 21.21 5.32 -1.87
C MET A 493 22.38 6.29 -1.69
N TRP A 494 23.20 6.48 -2.74
CA TRP A 494 24.31 7.45 -2.70
C TRP A 494 23.79 8.88 -2.62
N ARG A 495 22.80 9.23 -3.45
CA ARG A 495 22.18 10.55 -3.46
C ARG A 495 21.54 10.86 -2.11
N GLU A 496 20.78 9.92 -1.56
CA GLU A 496 20.18 10.07 -0.23
C GLU A 496 21.25 10.28 0.86
N MET A 497 22.40 9.61 0.75
CA MET A 497 23.53 9.83 1.67
C MET A 497 24.18 11.20 1.49
N VAL A 498 24.31 11.69 0.25
CA VAL A 498 24.85 13.03 -0.02
C VAL A 498 23.97 14.08 0.63
N ASP A 499 22.65 13.97 0.43
CA ASP A 499 21.65 14.88 0.99
C ASP A 499 21.63 14.79 2.53
N ASP A 500 21.71 13.59 3.10
CA ASP A 500 21.68 13.35 4.54
C ASP A 500 22.82 13.97 5.35
N TYR A 501 23.91 14.32 4.69
CA TYR A 501 25.13 14.88 5.25
C TYR A 501 25.48 16.25 4.64
N ASP A 502 24.56 16.84 3.85
CA ASP A 502 24.71 18.12 3.15
C ASP A 502 26.00 18.18 2.30
N LEU A 503 26.36 17.06 1.65
CA LEU A 503 27.61 16.92 0.90
C LEU A 503 27.53 17.45 -0.54
N ASP A 504 26.34 17.84 -0.97
CA ASP A 504 26.07 18.56 -2.22
C ASP A 504 26.44 20.05 -2.12
N VAL A 505 26.52 20.59 -0.89
CA VAL A 505 26.91 21.98 -0.64
C VAL A 505 28.42 22.17 -0.86
N CYS A 506 28.79 23.18 -1.64
CA CYS A 506 30.16 23.71 -1.81
C CYS A 506 31.23 22.71 -2.29
N ASN A 507 30.89 21.70 -3.10
CA ASN A 507 31.84 20.66 -3.54
C ASN A 507 32.60 20.01 -2.36
N SER A 508 31.90 19.85 -1.24
CA SER A 508 32.48 19.35 0.01
C SER A 508 32.84 17.86 -0.08
N LEU A 509 32.34 17.11 -1.06
CA LEU A 509 32.67 15.69 -1.26
C LEU A 509 33.94 15.49 -2.11
N ASP A 510 34.87 14.69 -1.60
CA ASP A 510 36.06 14.24 -2.34
C ASP A 510 35.84 12.86 -2.96
N LEU A 511 35.36 12.82 -4.21
CA LEU A 511 35.16 11.57 -4.94
C LEU A 511 36.48 10.83 -5.24
N LYS A 512 37.58 11.56 -5.47
CA LYS A 512 38.86 10.95 -5.88
C LYS A 512 39.46 10.08 -4.78
N HIS A 513 39.28 10.49 -3.52
CA HIS A 513 39.74 9.75 -2.35
C HIS A 513 38.61 8.99 -1.64
N SER A 514 37.40 8.97 -2.21
CA SER A 514 36.32 8.10 -1.72
C SER A 514 36.46 6.70 -2.31
N ILE A 515 36.00 5.70 -1.56
CA ILE A 515 36.14 4.30 -1.92
C ILE A 515 34.83 3.53 -1.68
N PHE A 516 34.54 2.59 -2.58
CA PHE A 516 33.52 1.58 -2.39
C PHE A 516 34.16 0.20 -2.30
N VAL A 517 33.75 -0.59 -1.30
CA VAL A 517 34.21 -1.97 -1.11
C VAL A 517 33.02 -2.92 -1.17
N GLY A 518 33.09 -3.96 -2.02
CA GLY A 518 32.00 -4.92 -2.18
C GLY A 518 32.43 -6.24 -2.82
N ASP A 519 31.72 -7.32 -2.54
CA ASP A 519 32.03 -8.67 -3.03
C ASP A 519 31.50 -8.91 -4.44
N ALA A 520 30.43 -8.22 -4.85
CA ALA A 520 29.82 -8.37 -6.18
C ALA A 520 30.64 -7.64 -7.27
N ALA A 521 31.84 -8.15 -7.50
CA ALA A 521 32.88 -7.50 -8.32
C ALA A 521 32.98 -8.04 -9.74
N GLY A 522 32.19 -9.05 -10.12
CA GLY A 522 32.20 -9.68 -11.44
C GLY A 522 33.38 -10.62 -11.70
N ARG A 523 34.02 -11.15 -10.65
CA ARG A 523 35.07 -12.17 -10.75
C ARG A 523 34.46 -13.52 -11.12
N GLU A 524 35.31 -14.47 -11.50
CA GLU A 524 34.86 -15.84 -11.75
C GLU A 524 34.17 -16.42 -10.49
N GLY A 525 32.91 -16.85 -10.63
CA GLY A 525 32.09 -17.35 -9.54
C GLY A 525 31.28 -16.29 -8.77
N ASP A 526 31.55 -14.99 -8.97
CA ASP A 526 30.73 -13.94 -8.37
C ASP A 526 29.32 -13.97 -8.96
N HIS A 527 28.32 -13.76 -8.09
CA HIS A 527 26.92 -13.83 -8.49
C HIS A 527 26.47 -12.61 -9.31
N SER A 528 27.20 -11.50 -9.24
CA SER A 528 26.93 -10.25 -9.97
C SER A 528 28.14 -9.29 -9.99
N CYS A 529 28.07 -8.23 -10.81
CA CYS A 529 29.06 -7.13 -10.91
C CYS A 529 28.53 -5.82 -10.28
N VAL A 530 27.44 -5.91 -9.52
CA VAL A 530 26.62 -4.77 -9.07
C VAL A 530 27.40 -3.75 -8.23
N ASP A 531 28.32 -4.21 -7.39
CA ASP A 531 29.08 -3.33 -6.50
C ASP A 531 30.15 -2.53 -7.27
N ARG A 532 30.82 -3.19 -8.20
CA ARG A 532 31.78 -2.54 -9.10
C ARG A 532 31.08 -1.54 -10.03
N ASP A 533 29.92 -1.91 -10.56
CA ASP A 533 29.16 -1.06 -11.46
C ASP A 533 28.53 0.14 -10.73
N PHE A 534 28.12 -0.05 -9.47
CA PHE A 534 27.74 1.04 -8.57
C PHE A 534 28.89 2.05 -8.40
N ALA A 535 30.09 1.57 -8.04
CA ALA A 535 31.25 2.45 -7.88
C ALA A 535 31.61 3.19 -9.18
N SER A 536 31.46 2.52 -10.33
CA SER A 536 31.65 3.12 -11.65
C SER A 536 30.62 4.20 -11.98
N ASN A 537 29.37 4.05 -11.54
CA ASN A 537 28.32 5.05 -11.72
C ASN A 537 28.58 6.30 -10.88
N VAL A 538 29.03 6.11 -9.64
CA VAL A 538 29.36 7.21 -8.73
C VAL A 538 30.67 7.90 -9.16
N GLY A 539 31.62 7.16 -9.73
CA GLY A 539 32.93 7.66 -10.10
C GLY A 539 33.96 7.61 -8.96
N ILE A 540 33.87 6.61 -8.08
CA ILE A 540 34.77 6.40 -6.94
C ILE A 540 35.61 5.12 -7.11
N LEU A 541 36.70 5.02 -6.36
CA LEU A 541 37.56 3.84 -6.40
C LEU A 541 36.81 2.61 -5.91
N PHE A 542 36.91 1.50 -6.64
CA PHE A 542 36.37 0.21 -6.22
C PHE A 542 37.47 -0.72 -5.74
N LYS A 543 37.24 -1.43 -4.64
CA LYS A 543 38.06 -2.56 -4.19
C LYS A 543 37.20 -3.74 -3.74
N THR A 544 37.75 -4.94 -3.82
CA THR A 544 37.12 -6.12 -3.21
C THR A 544 37.43 -6.22 -1.70
N PRO A 545 36.67 -7.01 -0.91
CA PRO A 545 36.97 -7.21 0.51
C PRO A 545 38.38 -7.76 0.73
N GLU A 546 38.84 -8.65 -0.14
CA GLU A 546 40.19 -9.23 -0.09
C GLU A 546 41.27 -8.17 -0.38
N GLU A 547 41.09 -7.36 -1.43
CA GLU A 547 42.00 -6.25 -1.76
C GLU A 547 42.07 -5.20 -0.64
N PHE A 548 40.94 -4.90 0.01
CA PHE A 548 40.86 -3.83 1.01
C PHE A 548 41.28 -4.26 2.42
N PHE A 549 40.81 -5.41 2.90
CA PHE A 549 41.05 -5.85 4.28
C PHE A 549 42.27 -6.77 4.43
N LEU A 550 42.66 -7.47 3.36
CA LEU A 550 43.79 -8.43 3.37
C LEU A 550 45.00 -7.95 2.58
N ASN A 551 44.86 -6.89 1.78
CA ASN A 551 45.89 -6.40 0.85
C ASN A 551 46.30 -7.47 -0.17
N GLU A 552 45.35 -8.29 -0.63
CA GLU A 552 45.58 -9.22 -1.74
C GLU A 552 45.66 -8.47 -3.08
N ASP A 553 46.33 -9.08 -4.06
CA ASP A 553 46.40 -8.57 -5.42
C ASP A 553 45.04 -8.64 -6.13
N PRO A 554 44.70 -7.66 -6.98
CA PRO A 554 43.45 -7.66 -7.73
C PRO A 554 43.31 -8.89 -8.65
N LYS A 555 42.17 -9.57 -8.57
CA LYS A 555 41.84 -10.70 -9.45
C LYS A 555 41.40 -10.21 -10.83
N PRO A 556 41.64 -11.00 -11.92
CA PRO A 556 41.20 -10.64 -13.27
C PRO A 556 39.67 -10.67 -13.40
N ILE A 557 39.14 -9.84 -14.31
CA ILE A 557 37.69 -9.59 -14.45
C ILE A 557 37.34 -9.53 -15.93
N ILE A 558 36.21 -10.14 -16.27
CA ILE A 558 35.64 -10.10 -17.62
C ILE A 558 34.37 -9.25 -17.57
N ARG A 559 34.45 -8.01 -18.05
CA ARG A 559 33.26 -7.16 -18.21
C ARG A 559 32.48 -7.60 -19.44
N HIS A 560 31.35 -8.26 -19.24
CA HIS A 560 30.50 -8.73 -20.33
C HIS A 560 29.62 -7.64 -20.96
N PHE A 561 29.41 -6.53 -20.26
CA PHE A 561 28.56 -5.43 -20.72
C PHE A 561 29.12 -4.10 -20.22
N ASP A 562 29.25 -3.13 -21.12
CA ASP A 562 29.54 -1.74 -20.82
C ASP A 562 28.58 -0.86 -21.65
N PRO A 563 27.64 -0.14 -21.00
CA PRO A 563 26.74 0.77 -21.70
C PRO A 563 27.48 1.78 -22.57
N LYS A 564 28.62 2.31 -22.11
CA LYS A 564 29.33 3.39 -22.81
C LYS A 564 29.83 2.97 -24.19
N ALA A 565 30.10 1.68 -24.40
CA ALA A 565 30.54 1.15 -25.69
C ALA A 565 29.48 1.25 -26.81
N TYR A 566 28.21 1.45 -26.46
CA TYR A 566 27.09 1.52 -27.41
C TYR A 566 26.59 2.94 -27.67
N ILE A 567 27.21 3.94 -27.05
CA ILE A 567 26.89 5.36 -27.29
C ILE A 567 27.62 5.80 -28.55
N VAL A 568 26.88 6.26 -29.54
CA VAL A 568 27.47 6.77 -30.79
C VAL A 568 28.09 8.14 -30.54
N GLY A 569 29.35 8.31 -30.92
CA GLY A 569 30.01 9.61 -30.98
C GLY A 569 29.33 10.53 -31.99
N THR A 570 29.43 11.84 -31.82
CA THR A 570 28.83 12.86 -32.72
C THR A 570 29.29 12.77 -34.19
N SER A 571 30.29 11.94 -34.50
CA SER A 571 30.92 11.81 -35.83
C SER A 571 30.36 10.67 -36.68
N GLU A 572 29.60 9.74 -36.08
CA GLU A 572 29.03 8.58 -36.78
C GLU A 572 27.51 8.69 -36.81
N ASP A 573 26.95 9.66 -37.53
CA ASP A 573 25.53 9.59 -37.91
C ASP A 573 25.37 8.44 -38.90
N ILE A 574 25.21 7.23 -38.36
CA ILE A 574 24.77 6.08 -39.13
C ILE A 574 23.34 6.41 -39.52
N HIS A 575 23.20 6.89 -40.75
CA HIS A 575 21.92 7.01 -41.43
C HIS A 575 21.30 5.62 -41.51
N ILE A 576 20.50 5.28 -40.50
CA ILE A 576 19.55 4.19 -40.64
C ILE A 576 18.43 4.74 -41.54
N SER A 577 18.62 4.66 -42.85
CA SER A 577 17.62 5.04 -43.83
C SER A 577 16.66 3.87 -44.04
N PHE A 578 15.63 3.79 -43.20
CA PHE A 578 14.45 3.01 -43.57
C PHE A 578 13.64 3.85 -44.55
N GLU A 579 13.66 3.48 -45.83
CA GLU A 579 12.87 4.14 -46.87
C GLU A 579 11.55 3.39 -47.11
N LYS A 580 10.48 4.15 -47.37
CA LYS A 580 9.18 3.60 -47.78
C LYS A 580 9.31 3.08 -49.22
N LYS A 581 9.21 1.76 -49.40
CA LYS A 581 9.42 1.10 -50.71
C LYS A 581 8.13 0.94 -51.50
N ASN A 582 6.99 0.80 -50.83
CA ASN A 582 5.70 0.62 -51.46
C ASN A 582 4.63 1.46 -50.75
N ASP A 583 3.52 1.75 -51.43
CA ASP A 583 2.37 2.46 -50.85
C ASP A 583 1.07 1.89 -51.44
N PRO A 584 0.24 1.16 -50.68
CA PRO A 584 0.40 0.77 -49.27
C PRO A 584 1.32 -0.44 -49.03
N GLU A 585 1.86 -0.57 -47.81
CA GLU A 585 2.56 -1.77 -47.34
C GLU A 585 2.34 -2.05 -45.85
N LEU A 586 2.65 -3.28 -45.43
CA LEU A 586 2.62 -3.70 -44.03
C LEU A 586 4.04 -3.97 -43.52
N VAL A 587 4.46 -3.28 -42.47
CA VAL A 587 5.77 -3.45 -41.85
C VAL A 587 5.57 -4.04 -40.46
N ILE A 588 6.26 -5.14 -40.14
CA ILE A 588 6.26 -5.70 -38.79
C ILE A 588 7.61 -5.50 -38.12
N PHE A 589 7.61 -5.22 -36.81
CA PHE A 589 8.82 -5.31 -36.01
C PHE A 589 9.01 -6.72 -35.47
N CYS A 590 10.24 -7.21 -35.44
CA CYS A 590 10.64 -8.43 -34.73
C CYS A 590 11.76 -8.09 -33.75
N GLY A 591 11.59 -8.42 -32.46
CA GLY A 591 12.65 -8.20 -31.47
C GLY A 591 12.17 -8.19 -30.02
N SER A 592 13.10 -8.42 -29.08
CA SER A 592 12.82 -8.52 -27.65
C SER A 592 12.12 -7.27 -27.11
N PRO A 593 11.24 -7.36 -26.09
CA PRO A 593 10.85 -6.19 -25.30
C PRO A 593 12.08 -5.38 -24.88
N GLY A 594 11.99 -4.05 -24.87
CA GLY A 594 13.13 -3.16 -24.56
C GLY A 594 14.16 -2.97 -25.70
N SER A 595 14.00 -3.61 -26.87
CA SER A 595 14.97 -3.51 -27.97
C SER A 595 15.01 -2.15 -28.69
N GLY A 596 14.00 -1.30 -28.51
CA GLY A 596 13.90 0.01 -29.17
C GLY A 596 12.84 0.14 -30.27
N LYS A 597 12.04 -0.91 -30.55
CA LYS A 597 11.00 -0.93 -31.62
C LYS A 597 10.11 0.31 -31.68
N SER A 598 9.46 0.66 -30.57
CA SER A 598 8.58 1.82 -30.53
C SER A 598 9.33 3.13 -30.79
N THR A 599 10.56 3.26 -30.28
CA THR A 599 11.42 4.41 -30.57
C THR A 599 11.78 4.48 -32.05
N PHE A 600 12.04 3.33 -32.67
CA PHE A 600 12.29 3.22 -34.11
C PHE A 600 11.06 3.66 -34.92
N TYR A 601 9.86 3.23 -34.50
CA TYR A 601 8.59 3.66 -35.12
C TYR A 601 8.46 5.19 -35.10
N TRP A 602 8.56 5.80 -33.92
CA TRP A 602 8.38 7.25 -33.75
C TRP A 602 9.40 8.06 -34.57
N ARG A 603 10.63 7.57 -34.69
CA ARG A 603 11.70 8.31 -35.36
C ARG A 603 11.73 8.16 -36.86
N TYR A 604 11.38 6.97 -37.39
CA TYR A 604 11.60 6.65 -38.80
C TYR A 604 10.32 6.27 -39.55
N LEU A 605 9.32 5.66 -38.91
CA LEU A 605 8.11 5.21 -39.62
C LEU A 605 6.97 6.23 -39.51
N GLU A 606 6.74 6.84 -38.35
CA GLU A 606 5.71 7.87 -38.22
C GLU A 606 5.92 9.05 -39.19
N PRO A 607 7.14 9.62 -39.35
CA PRO A 607 7.37 10.69 -40.32
C PRO A 607 7.14 10.29 -41.78
N LEU A 608 7.16 8.99 -42.09
CA LEU A 608 6.87 8.44 -43.42
C LEU A 608 5.37 8.13 -43.63
N GLY A 609 4.52 8.44 -42.65
CA GLY A 609 3.07 8.28 -42.74
C GLY A 609 2.57 6.86 -42.49
N TYR A 610 3.29 6.04 -41.73
CA TYR A 610 2.78 4.72 -41.32
C TYR A 610 1.85 4.86 -40.12
N GLU A 611 0.76 4.08 -40.14
CA GLU A 611 -0.17 3.97 -39.03
C GLU A 611 0.30 2.91 -38.03
N ARG A 612 0.30 3.22 -36.74
CA ARG A 612 0.77 2.30 -35.69
C ARG A 612 -0.30 1.33 -35.24
N VAL A 613 0.02 0.04 -35.26
CA VAL A 613 -0.77 -1.01 -34.61
C VAL A 613 0.03 -1.62 -33.47
N ASN A 614 -0.45 -1.46 -32.24
CA ASN A 614 0.23 -1.93 -31.03
C ASN A 614 -0.74 -2.68 -30.10
N GLN A 615 -0.36 -3.90 -29.70
CA GLN A 615 -1.18 -4.77 -28.85
C GLN A 615 -1.26 -4.32 -27.39
N ASP A 616 -0.26 -3.61 -26.86
CA ASP A 616 -0.32 -3.06 -25.50
C ASP A 616 -1.47 -2.04 -25.38
N ILE A 617 -1.74 -1.29 -26.45
CA ILE A 617 -2.81 -0.28 -26.52
C ILE A 617 -4.17 -0.95 -26.83
N LEU A 618 -4.19 -1.83 -27.83
CA LEU A 618 -5.42 -2.48 -28.32
C LEU A 618 -5.84 -3.71 -27.51
N LYS A 619 -5.02 -4.12 -26.53
CA LYS A 619 -5.18 -5.22 -25.55
C LYS A 619 -5.20 -6.64 -26.11
N SER A 620 -5.59 -6.84 -27.37
CA SER A 620 -5.71 -8.18 -27.97
C SER A 620 -5.22 -8.21 -29.42
N ARG A 621 -4.66 -9.34 -29.84
CA ARG A 621 -4.22 -9.58 -31.22
C ARG A 621 -5.36 -9.43 -32.24
N SER A 622 -6.57 -9.87 -31.89
CA SER A 622 -7.76 -9.73 -32.76
C SER A 622 -8.09 -8.26 -33.03
N ASN A 623 -7.98 -7.40 -32.01
CA ASN A 623 -8.16 -5.95 -32.18
C ASN A 623 -7.06 -5.35 -33.05
N CYS A 624 -5.81 -5.80 -32.89
CA CYS A 624 -4.70 -5.37 -33.75
C CYS A 624 -4.93 -5.74 -35.22
N LEU A 625 -5.35 -6.98 -35.50
CA LEU A 625 -5.67 -7.43 -36.86
C LEU A 625 -6.85 -6.65 -37.44
N LYS A 626 -7.86 -6.32 -36.62
CA LYS A 626 -8.99 -5.49 -37.04
C LYS A 626 -8.54 -4.07 -37.40
N ALA A 627 -7.76 -3.42 -36.55
CA ALA A 627 -7.24 -2.08 -36.78
C ALA A 627 -6.34 -2.03 -38.02
N ALA A 628 -5.42 -2.99 -38.18
CA ALA A 628 -4.58 -3.10 -39.36
C ALA A 628 -5.43 -3.26 -40.64
N ARG A 629 -6.47 -4.11 -40.60
CA ARG A 629 -7.41 -4.30 -41.72
C ARG A 629 -8.14 -3.01 -42.08
N GLU A 630 -8.56 -2.21 -41.09
CA GLU A 630 -9.24 -0.93 -41.32
C GLU A 630 -8.33 0.10 -42.00
N HIS A 631 -7.07 0.23 -41.55
CA HIS A 631 -6.09 1.13 -42.19
C HIS A 631 -5.71 0.69 -43.60
N LEU A 632 -5.49 -0.61 -43.83
CA LEU A 632 -5.19 -1.15 -45.16
C LEU A 632 -6.35 -0.95 -46.15
N LYS A 633 -7.60 -1.06 -45.69
CA LYS A 633 -8.79 -0.78 -46.51
C LYS A 633 -8.86 0.67 -46.99
N VAL A 634 -8.36 1.61 -46.19
CA VAL A 634 -8.31 3.04 -46.52
C VAL A 634 -7.14 3.34 -47.48
N GLY A 635 -6.18 2.41 -47.61
CA GLY A 635 -4.97 2.59 -48.42
C GLY A 635 -3.76 3.13 -47.63
N ASN A 636 -3.82 3.11 -46.29
CA ASN A 636 -2.69 3.55 -45.46
C ASN A 636 -1.68 2.41 -45.29
N SER A 637 -0.40 2.77 -45.19
CA SER A 637 0.66 1.83 -44.79
C SER A 637 0.62 1.60 -43.28
N VAL A 638 0.86 0.37 -42.83
CA VAL A 638 0.68 -0.04 -41.42
C VAL A 638 1.98 -0.56 -40.82
N ALA A 639 2.32 -0.10 -39.62
CA ALA A 639 3.45 -0.57 -38.84
C ALA A 639 2.98 -1.32 -37.58
N VAL A 640 3.33 -2.61 -37.47
CA VAL A 640 2.97 -3.46 -36.32
C VAL A 640 4.09 -3.44 -35.28
N ASP A 641 3.90 -2.60 -34.25
CA ASP A 641 4.79 -2.45 -33.09
C ASP A 641 4.49 -3.46 -31.99
N ASN A 642 4.75 -4.72 -32.29
CA ASN A 642 4.70 -5.85 -31.37
C ASN A 642 6.04 -6.59 -31.34
N THR A 643 6.19 -7.62 -30.50
CA THR A 643 7.44 -8.40 -30.41
C THR A 643 7.63 -9.39 -31.56
N ASN A 644 6.52 -9.99 -32.05
CA ASN A 644 6.46 -10.94 -33.17
C ASN A 644 7.59 -12.01 -33.13
N ALA A 645 7.73 -12.68 -31.98
CA ALA A 645 8.87 -13.54 -31.66
C ALA A 645 8.94 -14.82 -32.50
N ASP A 646 7.82 -15.50 -32.69
CA ASP A 646 7.70 -16.79 -33.37
C ASP A 646 7.09 -16.64 -34.78
N SER A 647 7.34 -17.62 -35.65
CA SER A 647 6.82 -17.65 -37.02
C SER A 647 5.29 -17.75 -37.08
N GLU A 648 4.67 -18.43 -36.10
CA GLU A 648 3.21 -18.55 -36.03
C GLU A 648 2.55 -17.17 -35.88
N THR A 649 3.07 -16.33 -34.98
CA THR A 649 2.58 -14.96 -34.79
C THR A 649 2.79 -14.12 -36.05
N ARG A 650 3.91 -14.29 -36.74
CA ARG A 650 4.21 -13.60 -37.99
C ARG A 650 3.30 -14.02 -39.14
N ALA A 651 2.90 -15.30 -39.19
CA ALA A 651 2.01 -15.84 -40.22
C ALA A 651 0.68 -15.08 -40.31
N TYR A 652 0.06 -14.70 -39.18
CA TYR A 652 -1.18 -13.92 -39.18
C TYR A 652 -1.05 -12.57 -39.91
N TRP A 653 0.11 -11.92 -39.82
CA TRP A 653 0.37 -10.65 -40.52
C TRP A 653 0.63 -10.87 -42.01
N ILE A 654 1.31 -11.96 -42.35
CA ILE A 654 1.59 -12.35 -43.75
C ILE A 654 0.29 -12.73 -44.46
N GLU A 655 -0.62 -13.44 -43.79
CA GLU A 655 -1.95 -13.76 -44.30
C GLU A 655 -2.79 -12.49 -44.54
N LEU A 656 -2.76 -11.54 -43.61
CA LEU A 656 -3.43 -10.25 -43.76
C LEU A 656 -2.87 -9.45 -44.95
N ALA A 657 -1.55 -9.43 -45.13
CA ALA A 657 -0.93 -8.76 -46.26
C ALA A 657 -1.34 -9.39 -47.60
N LYS A 658 -1.43 -10.73 -47.66
CA LYS A 658 -1.93 -11.48 -48.82
C LYS A 658 -3.40 -11.18 -49.11
N GLU A 659 -4.27 -11.07 -48.09
CA GLU A 659 -5.69 -10.71 -48.22
C GLU A 659 -5.87 -9.38 -48.96
N PHE A 660 -5.00 -8.39 -48.70
CA PHE A 660 -5.05 -7.06 -49.32
C PHE A 660 -4.11 -6.90 -50.53
N SER A 661 -3.39 -7.96 -50.93
CA SER A 661 -2.38 -7.92 -52.00
C SER A 661 -1.31 -6.81 -51.80
N VAL A 662 -0.93 -6.56 -50.54
CA VAL A 662 0.10 -5.58 -50.19
C VAL A 662 1.42 -6.27 -49.82
N PRO A 663 2.59 -5.69 -50.15
CA PRO A 663 3.87 -6.22 -49.68
C PRO A 663 4.00 -6.18 -48.16
N ILE A 664 4.67 -7.19 -47.60
CA ILE A 664 5.01 -7.24 -46.17
C ILE A 664 6.52 -7.23 -45.95
N ARG A 665 7.00 -6.34 -45.08
CA ARG A 665 8.43 -6.19 -44.71
C ARG A 665 8.63 -6.44 -43.23
N CYS A 666 9.82 -6.94 -42.84
CA CYS A 666 10.16 -7.18 -41.45
C CYS A 666 11.38 -6.34 -41.02
N ILE A 667 11.23 -5.54 -39.97
CA ILE A 667 12.35 -4.85 -39.31
C ILE A 667 12.77 -5.69 -38.10
N TYR A 668 13.92 -6.35 -38.20
CA TYR A 668 14.47 -7.21 -37.16
C TYR A 668 15.49 -6.45 -36.31
N LEU A 669 15.12 -6.16 -35.05
CA LEU A 669 16.02 -5.54 -34.08
C LEU A 669 16.77 -6.63 -33.32
N ASN A 670 18.00 -6.92 -33.76
CA ASN A 670 18.88 -7.90 -33.14
C ASN A 670 19.62 -7.33 -31.92
N THR A 671 18.87 -6.71 -31.01
CA THR A 671 19.43 -6.10 -29.80
C THR A 671 19.74 -7.18 -28.76
N PRO A 672 20.99 -7.29 -28.26
CA PRO A 672 21.34 -8.22 -27.20
C PRO A 672 20.44 -8.11 -25.96
N LEU A 673 20.19 -9.24 -25.31
CA LEU A 673 19.27 -9.33 -24.17
C LEU A 673 19.65 -8.40 -23.00
N GLN A 674 20.94 -8.24 -22.75
CA GLN A 674 21.43 -7.36 -21.67
C GLN A 674 21.10 -5.90 -21.96
N ILE A 675 21.25 -5.46 -23.21
CA ILE A 675 20.86 -4.11 -23.63
C ILE A 675 19.35 -3.93 -23.53
N CYS A 676 18.56 -4.93 -23.90
CA CYS A 676 17.10 -4.86 -23.76
C CYS A 676 16.67 -4.66 -22.30
N ARG A 677 17.29 -5.37 -21.36
CA ARG A 677 17.06 -5.20 -19.92
C ARG A 677 17.55 -3.84 -19.42
N HIS A 678 18.71 -3.41 -19.89
CA HIS A 678 19.28 -2.10 -19.59
C HIS A 678 18.34 -0.98 -20.01
N ASN A 679 17.86 -1.02 -21.25
CA ASN A 679 16.91 -0.05 -21.80
C ASN A 679 15.61 0.00 -21.00
N ASP A 680 15.07 -1.16 -20.63
CA ASP A 680 13.85 -1.23 -19.79
C ASP A 680 14.08 -0.60 -18.41
N ALA A 681 15.22 -0.89 -17.78
CA ALA A 681 15.60 -0.31 -16.50
C ALA A 681 15.80 1.22 -16.59
N VAL A 682 16.52 1.72 -17.60
CA VAL A 682 16.72 3.17 -17.83
C VAL A 682 15.37 3.87 -18.03
N ARG A 683 14.51 3.33 -18.89
CA ARG A 683 13.20 3.94 -19.22
C ARG A 683 12.31 4.01 -18.00
N SER A 684 12.15 2.89 -17.30
CA SER A 684 11.27 2.80 -16.14
C SER A 684 11.75 3.65 -14.96
N ALA A 685 13.05 3.85 -14.81
CA ALA A 685 13.62 4.65 -13.73
C ALA A 685 13.69 6.16 -14.02
N ASN A 686 13.55 6.59 -15.28
CA ASN A 686 13.61 8.00 -15.67
C ASN A 686 12.29 8.47 -16.32
N PRO A 687 11.12 8.35 -15.65
CA PRO A 687 9.83 8.70 -16.23
C PRO A 687 9.67 10.19 -16.54
N LYS A 688 10.50 11.05 -15.94
CA LYS A 688 10.48 12.51 -16.18
C LYS A 688 11.25 12.93 -17.45
N MET A 689 12.08 12.05 -18.01
CA MET A 689 12.82 12.32 -19.25
C MET A 689 12.03 11.79 -20.44
N GLU A 690 11.25 12.67 -21.07
CA GLU A 690 10.41 12.32 -22.23
C GLU A 690 11.22 11.72 -23.39
N SER A 691 12.46 12.18 -23.59
CA SER A 691 13.38 11.65 -24.60
C SER A 691 13.75 10.18 -24.39
N LEU A 692 13.74 9.68 -23.14
CA LEU A 692 14.02 8.29 -22.80
C LEU A 692 12.74 7.45 -22.72
N ASN A 693 11.68 7.98 -22.10
CA ASN A 693 10.44 7.24 -21.83
C ASN A 693 9.17 8.01 -22.26
N PRO A 694 8.97 8.23 -23.57
CA PRO A 694 7.86 9.06 -24.08
C PRO A 694 6.48 8.49 -23.73
N GLU A 695 6.38 7.18 -23.51
CA GLU A 695 5.13 6.48 -23.21
C GLU A 695 4.94 6.16 -21.72
N SER A 696 5.78 6.71 -20.83
CA SER A 696 5.72 6.47 -19.37
C SER A 696 5.64 4.98 -18.99
N ARG A 697 6.42 4.14 -19.69
CA ARG A 697 6.43 2.69 -19.48
C ARG A 697 6.99 2.32 -18.11
N THR A 698 6.36 1.31 -17.50
CA THR A 698 6.81 0.71 -16.24
C THR A 698 7.76 -0.47 -16.53
N ALA A 699 8.58 -0.83 -15.55
CA ALA A 699 9.56 -1.91 -15.68
C ALA A 699 8.89 -3.25 -15.99
N LEU A 700 9.42 -3.98 -16.96
CA LEU A 700 8.90 -5.30 -17.32
C LEU A 700 9.41 -6.37 -16.35
N PRO A 701 8.58 -7.38 -16.00
CA PRO A 701 9.05 -8.54 -15.26
C PRO A 701 10.17 -9.25 -16.03
N GLY A 702 11.23 -9.70 -15.34
CA GLY A 702 12.36 -10.39 -15.97
C GLY A 702 11.97 -11.62 -16.81
N ILE A 703 10.83 -12.24 -16.51
CA ILE A 703 10.24 -13.37 -17.26
C ILE A 703 9.88 -12.97 -18.69
N ALA A 704 9.49 -11.72 -18.96
CA ALA A 704 9.08 -11.26 -20.29
C ALA A 704 10.22 -11.40 -21.32
N PHE A 705 11.46 -11.08 -20.92
CA PHE A 705 12.65 -11.23 -21.74
C PHE A 705 12.99 -12.71 -21.98
N GLY A 706 12.89 -13.54 -20.93
CA GLY A 706 13.14 -14.98 -21.03
C GLY A 706 12.11 -15.71 -21.90
N ASP A 707 10.83 -15.33 -21.78
CA ASP A 707 9.75 -15.88 -22.61
C ASP A 707 9.92 -15.54 -24.09
N PHE A 708 10.28 -14.29 -24.39
CA PHE A 708 10.61 -13.90 -25.76
C PHE A 708 11.72 -14.77 -26.34
N MET A 709 12.84 -14.91 -25.64
CA MET A 709 13.99 -15.70 -26.10
C MET A 709 13.65 -17.16 -26.34
N ARG A 710 12.79 -17.76 -25.50
CA ARG A 710 12.34 -19.14 -25.68
C ARG A 710 11.51 -19.33 -26.95
N ARG A 711 10.64 -18.38 -27.26
CA ARG A 711 9.76 -18.41 -28.45
C ARG A 711 10.44 -17.91 -29.72
N PHE A 712 11.49 -17.12 -29.57
CA PHE A 712 12.15 -16.45 -30.69
C PHE A 712 12.61 -17.44 -31.77
N ARG A 713 12.24 -17.14 -33.00
CA ARG A 713 12.74 -17.76 -34.23
C ARG A 713 13.12 -16.64 -35.18
N GLU A 714 14.36 -16.63 -35.66
CA GLU A 714 14.87 -15.61 -36.57
C GLU A 714 13.97 -15.52 -37.81
N PRO A 715 13.54 -14.31 -38.23
CA PRO A 715 12.68 -14.14 -39.39
C PRO A 715 13.43 -14.53 -40.68
N THR A 716 12.77 -15.25 -41.58
CA THR A 716 13.34 -15.65 -42.87
C THR A 716 12.49 -15.22 -44.05
N LEU A 717 13.11 -14.95 -45.21
CA LEU A 717 12.38 -14.57 -46.43
C LEU A 717 11.37 -15.63 -46.87
N SER A 718 11.63 -16.91 -46.56
CA SER A 718 10.74 -18.03 -46.83
C SER A 718 9.38 -17.96 -46.13
N GLU A 719 9.21 -17.13 -45.10
CA GLU A 719 7.91 -16.90 -44.46
C GLU A 719 6.94 -16.12 -45.38
N GLY A 720 7.48 -15.33 -46.31
CA GLY A 720 6.72 -14.49 -47.25
C GLY A 720 7.02 -12.99 -47.17
N PHE A 721 8.12 -12.58 -46.52
CA PHE A 721 8.57 -11.18 -46.49
C PHE A 721 9.21 -10.76 -47.81
N GLN A 722 8.94 -9.53 -48.25
CA GLN A 722 9.62 -8.91 -49.39
C GLN A 722 11.10 -8.66 -49.08
N ASP A 723 11.38 -8.15 -47.88
CA ASP A 723 12.73 -7.96 -47.34
C ASP A 723 12.74 -8.03 -45.81
N ILE A 724 13.96 -8.18 -45.25
CA ILE A 724 14.21 -8.14 -43.81
C ILE A 724 15.31 -7.12 -43.55
N THR A 725 14.98 -6.03 -42.88
CA THR A 725 15.94 -5.01 -42.46
C THR A 725 16.45 -5.34 -41.06
N GLN A 726 17.72 -5.75 -40.96
CA GLN A 726 18.37 -5.95 -39.68
C GLN A 726 18.85 -4.61 -39.11
N VAL A 727 18.49 -4.34 -37.85
CA VAL A 727 18.86 -3.10 -37.15
C VAL A 727 19.69 -3.45 -35.93
N GLU A 728 20.95 -3.03 -35.95
CA GLU A 728 21.84 -3.12 -34.79
C GLU A 728 21.53 -2.02 -33.77
N PHE A 729 21.72 -2.32 -32.49
CA PHE A 729 21.47 -1.35 -31.44
C PHE A 729 22.60 -0.34 -31.32
N LYS A 730 22.26 0.93 -31.46
CA LYS A 730 23.13 2.07 -31.19
C LYS A 730 22.35 3.15 -30.46
N PHE A 731 22.87 3.66 -29.34
CA PHE A 731 22.16 4.68 -28.58
C PHE A 731 22.34 6.06 -29.23
N GLN A 732 21.21 6.70 -29.53
CA GLN A 732 21.15 8.05 -30.08
C GLN A 732 20.24 8.90 -29.18
N GLY A 733 20.71 10.08 -28.81
CA GLY A 733 19.99 11.00 -27.92
C GLY A 733 20.82 12.22 -27.59
N GLU A 734 20.21 13.17 -26.90
CA GLU A 734 20.88 14.37 -26.40
C GLU A 734 21.96 14.05 -25.36
N SER A 735 22.87 14.99 -25.11
CA SER A 735 23.99 14.81 -24.18
C SER A 735 23.55 14.31 -22.80
N ALA A 736 22.50 14.89 -22.22
CA ALA A 736 21.96 14.48 -20.93
C ALA A 736 21.42 13.04 -20.94
N ALA A 737 20.74 12.64 -22.03
CA ALA A 737 20.23 11.28 -22.18
C ALA A 737 21.37 10.26 -22.36
N LYS A 738 22.45 10.64 -23.07
CA LYS A 738 23.66 9.81 -23.21
C LYS A 738 24.34 9.57 -21.85
N GLU A 739 24.44 10.61 -21.01
CA GLU A 739 25.02 10.49 -19.68
C GLU A 739 24.22 9.53 -18.79
N VAL A 740 22.89 9.68 -18.76
CA VAL A 740 22.00 8.82 -17.97
C VAL A 740 22.00 7.38 -18.49
N TRP A 741 21.93 7.18 -19.81
CA TRP A 741 21.93 5.85 -20.41
C TRP A 741 23.29 5.14 -20.29
N GLY A 742 24.38 5.91 -20.27
CA GLY A 742 25.75 5.43 -20.10
C GLY A 742 26.12 4.97 -18.69
N GLN A 743 25.25 5.20 -17.70
CA GLN A 743 25.34 4.59 -16.37
C GLN A 743 24.88 3.13 -16.42
N PHE A 744 25.31 2.29 -15.48
CA PHE A 744 24.83 0.92 -15.29
C PHE A 744 23.48 0.90 -14.56
N TRP A 745 22.48 0.20 -15.09
CA TRP A 745 21.13 0.14 -14.51
C TRP A 745 20.66 -1.26 -14.10
N VAL A 746 21.39 -2.31 -14.52
CA VAL A 746 21.05 -3.73 -14.37
C VAL A 746 22.18 -4.53 -13.74
#